data_AF-T1KND2-F1
#
_entry.id   AF-T1KND2-F1
#
_cell.length_a   1.000
_cell.length_b   1.000
_cell.length_c   1.000
_cell.angle_alpha   90.00
_cell.angle_beta   90.00
_cell.angle_gamma   90.00
#
_symmetry.space_group_name_H-M   'P 1'
#
loop_
_entity.id
_entity.type
_entity.pdbx_description
1 polymer ?
#
loop_
_entity_poly.entity_id
_entity_poly.type
_entity_poly.pdbx_seq_one_letter_code
_entity_poly.pdbx_strand_id
1 'polypeptide(L)'
;MDNIDSICKLIGSTYSQQASNSITSREKLISELLVKRRCPLNGWDEINIDLLIHRLSMMDSNNFLHNCGIGERESRFLSPMVARRHFNMGHGIGRSGDISEIQPKAAGSSLINILANSLVLDILKKNGIPNTKSALIVPLATGMSLTLCLLTFKASRPDAKFVIWPRIDQKSCFKSIITAGFVPLIVENVKKGDSLTTDINEVTRLIEKHGSNSIVAIMSTTSCFAPRIPDDLVALGKIAQSHNIPHVVNNAYGMASTKCMSLIEQASRSGRVDVYIQSTDKNFLVPVGGAIIAGFEPSIINKISSNYPGRGSAVPSLDVLITILNLGLNGYSKYLQDRRVQMDYLVNQLKILASKFGEKVLETQANKISVAMTLDNFVKPDGKETAIGSMLFIRGISGARVISKNCPTKEISGYKFVAWCSHSNDYGHSYLTAAAAIGVTKDDIDVFIKRLQCLLSDLYNKKIEPEKEEHIIIGFHLLKSKLCFCSLFSIWLMTYIQLGITLENPIILYATEAFFLIINNGPFHETVNSQDKFEFIPSIEGFPDLPVWMYYRFPADSKYAYLYGTPPSAGNFSVEVIAINKRTYDTYRDSFKLQVLQRENLAQYELQFKLTNLNVENMFNSQRLADLISIYRDTLWKESKDIYFSKIVSPRDLGDRLPANPKEKEGVIIRIGSTNNFSRDLFDLEREVEPIKNRDPCPSRYKFTRFEHYFRSKQFFCDWCSFKMIKEPIVYQIVDNENNNTEQMETLSVIMPIWPANFTSIPIAVINYNYRNYHDDILYCIYIPIGICFIVTLLLLPMLFTKDITTPDTLTEPELTKYRSLERATSQLRELSHNPTKSPLNHTKISPQPSILTIENKPEVTKESHSYSTLPRAEHRKQSVVSER
;
A
#
# COMPACT_ATOMS: atom_id res chain seq x y z
N MET A 1 -21.04 -17.53 -45.67
CA MET A 1 -21.07 -18.91 -45.11
C MET A 1 -21.10 -19.84 -46.30
N ASP A 2 -19.97 -20.41 -46.66
CA ASP A 2 -19.74 -20.78 -48.07
C ASP A 2 -20.08 -22.26 -48.33
N ASN A 3 -20.58 -22.94 -47.29
CA ASN A 3 -20.96 -24.34 -47.24
C ASN A 3 -22.46 -24.54 -46.93
N ILE A 4 -23.33 -23.53 -47.15
CA ILE A 4 -24.77 -23.63 -46.83
C ILE A 4 -25.42 -24.84 -47.49
N ASP A 5 -25.10 -25.14 -48.76
CA ASP A 5 -25.67 -26.30 -49.48
C ASP A 5 -25.31 -27.65 -48.85
N SER A 6 -24.14 -27.73 -48.20
CA SER A 6 -23.72 -28.92 -47.44
C SER A 6 -24.49 -29.05 -46.13
N ILE A 7 -24.83 -27.92 -45.49
CA ILE A 7 -25.67 -27.90 -44.26
C ILE A 7 -27.13 -28.23 -44.63
N CYS A 8 -27.64 -27.69 -45.74
CA CYS A 8 -28.98 -27.99 -46.29
C CYS A 8 -29.20 -29.49 -46.53
N LYS A 9 -28.16 -30.22 -46.95
CA LYS A 9 -28.21 -31.68 -47.14
C LYS A 9 -28.25 -32.48 -45.83
N LEU A 10 -27.84 -31.89 -44.70
CA LEU A 10 -27.74 -32.56 -43.40
C LEU A 10 -28.94 -32.28 -42.48
N ILE A 11 -29.43 -31.03 -42.44
CA ILE A 11 -30.53 -30.61 -41.54
C ILE A 11 -31.75 -30.06 -42.28
N GLY A 12 -31.78 -30.14 -43.62
CA GLY A 12 -32.85 -29.59 -44.44
C GLY A 12 -32.74 -28.08 -44.67
N SER A 13 -33.39 -27.60 -45.74
CA SER A 13 -33.31 -26.21 -46.19
C SER A 13 -33.86 -25.21 -45.17
N THR A 14 -35.02 -25.46 -44.56
CA THR A 14 -35.68 -24.53 -43.63
C THR A 14 -34.80 -24.19 -42.42
N TYR A 15 -34.26 -25.20 -41.73
CA TYR A 15 -33.39 -24.99 -40.57
C TYR A 15 -32.04 -24.40 -40.96
N SER A 16 -31.49 -24.77 -42.12
CA SER A 16 -30.26 -24.19 -42.66
C SER A 16 -30.40 -22.71 -42.99
N GLN A 17 -31.53 -22.31 -43.59
CA GLN A 17 -31.84 -20.91 -43.87
C GLN A 17 -32.07 -20.12 -42.58
N GLN A 18 -32.74 -20.69 -41.57
CA GLN A 18 -32.91 -20.06 -40.26
C GLN A 18 -31.56 -19.81 -39.57
N ALA A 19 -30.65 -20.80 -39.59
CA ALA A 19 -29.30 -20.66 -39.05
C ALA A 19 -28.48 -19.62 -39.82
N SER A 20 -28.53 -19.65 -41.16
CA SER A 20 -27.87 -18.67 -42.04
C SER A 20 -28.36 -17.24 -41.79
N ASN A 21 -29.68 -17.04 -41.69
CA ASN A 21 -30.28 -15.74 -41.36
C ASN A 21 -29.80 -15.21 -39.99
N SER A 22 -29.74 -16.09 -38.98
CA SER A 22 -29.25 -15.76 -37.64
C SER A 22 -27.79 -15.30 -37.67
N ILE A 23 -26.91 -16.04 -38.33
CA ILE A 23 -25.49 -15.68 -38.49
C ILE A 23 -25.33 -14.37 -39.28
N THR A 24 -26.06 -14.23 -40.39
CA THR A 24 -26.05 -13.02 -41.23
C THR A 24 -26.43 -11.76 -40.43
N SER A 25 -27.36 -11.88 -39.47
CA SER A 25 -27.74 -10.76 -38.59
C SER A 25 -26.58 -10.28 -37.70
N ARG A 26 -25.71 -11.19 -37.24
CA ARG A 26 -24.49 -10.88 -36.47
C ARG A 26 -23.39 -10.31 -37.37
N GLU A 27 -23.19 -10.90 -38.55
CA GLU A 27 -22.22 -10.41 -39.54
C GLU A 27 -22.55 -9.00 -40.04
N LYS A 28 -23.83 -8.62 -40.10
CA LYS A 28 -24.27 -7.26 -40.40
C LYS A 28 -23.77 -6.23 -39.38
N LEU A 29 -23.76 -6.55 -38.08
CA LEU A 29 -23.25 -5.65 -37.04
C LEU A 29 -21.75 -5.38 -37.22
N ILE A 30 -20.98 -6.44 -37.47
CA ILE A 30 -19.53 -6.35 -37.79
C ILE A 30 -19.30 -5.52 -39.06
N SER A 31 -20.10 -5.76 -40.11
CA SER A 31 -20.01 -5.03 -41.38
C SER A 31 -20.32 -3.54 -41.20
N GLU A 32 -21.37 -3.20 -40.44
CA GLU A 32 -21.71 -1.82 -40.11
C GLU A 32 -20.63 -1.12 -39.27
N LEU A 33 -19.99 -1.82 -38.33
CA LEU A 33 -18.86 -1.30 -37.57
C LEU A 33 -17.66 -0.95 -38.47
N LEU A 34 -17.26 -1.88 -39.35
CA LEU A 34 -16.11 -1.71 -40.25
C LEU A 34 -16.32 -0.59 -41.28
N VAL A 35 -17.55 -0.44 -41.79
CA VAL A 35 -17.93 0.62 -42.75
C VAL A 35 -18.10 1.97 -42.05
N LYS A 36 -18.87 2.05 -40.96
CA LYS A 36 -19.22 3.33 -40.31
C LYS A 36 -18.12 3.85 -39.38
N ARG A 37 -17.34 2.94 -38.77
CA ARG A 37 -16.24 3.22 -37.81
C ARG A 37 -16.65 4.14 -36.66
N ARG A 38 -17.90 4.01 -36.21
CA ARG A 38 -18.54 4.78 -35.13
C ARG A 38 -19.06 3.84 -34.05
N CYS A 39 -19.19 4.35 -32.84
CA CYS A 39 -19.66 3.57 -31.70
C CYS A 39 -21.13 3.16 -31.91
N PRO A 40 -21.51 1.90 -31.67
CA PRO A 40 -22.89 1.46 -31.79
C PRO A 40 -23.77 2.18 -30.75
N LEU A 41 -25.05 2.41 -31.10
CA LEU A 41 -25.95 3.15 -30.22
C LEU A 41 -26.20 2.41 -28.90
N ASN A 42 -26.44 1.11 -29.00
CA ASN A 42 -26.54 0.18 -27.88
C ASN A 42 -25.31 -0.73 -27.85
N GLY A 43 -25.00 -1.29 -26.67
CA GLY A 43 -23.98 -2.32 -26.53
C GLY A 43 -24.27 -3.59 -27.34
N TRP A 44 -23.20 -4.32 -27.67
CA TRP A 44 -23.26 -5.65 -28.27
C TRP A 44 -23.26 -6.73 -27.18
N ASP A 45 -23.77 -7.93 -27.50
CA ASP A 45 -23.57 -9.10 -26.65
C ASP A 45 -22.12 -9.61 -26.74
N GLU A 46 -21.66 -10.30 -25.70
CA GLU A 46 -20.31 -10.86 -25.61
C GLU A 46 -19.99 -11.75 -26.82
N ILE A 47 -20.97 -12.52 -27.30
CA ILE A 47 -20.86 -13.39 -28.49
C ILE A 47 -20.48 -12.61 -29.76
N ASN A 48 -21.04 -11.41 -30.00
CA ASN A 48 -20.64 -10.58 -31.14
C ASN A 48 -19.26 -9.95 -30.96
N ILE A 49 -18.86 -9.64 -29.73
CA ILE A 49 -17.55 -9.09 -29.41
C ILE A 49 -16.48 -10.16 -29.62
N ASP A 50 -16.64 -11.36 -29.05
CA ASP A 50 -15.75 -12.49 -29.25
C ASP A 50 -15.67 -12.91 -30.73
N LEU A 51 -16.80 -12.94 -31.45
CA LEU A 51 -16.82 -13.21 -32.89
C LEU A 51 -16.01 -12.18 -33.68
N LEU A 52 -16.04 -10.90 -33.29
CA LEU A 52 -15.21 -9.86 -33.89
C LEU A 52 -13.73 -10.07 -33.54
N ILE A 53 -13.38 -10.20 -32.25
CA ILE A 53 -11.99 -10.29 -31.81
C ILE A 53 -11.31 -11.56 -32.34
N HIS A 54 -12.00 -12.71 -32.37
CA HIS A 54 -11.48 -13.93 -33.00
C HIS A 54 -11.33 -13.81 -34.52
N ARG A 55 -12.26 -13.15 -35.24
CA ARG A 55 -12.07 -12.85 -36.67
C ARG A 55 -10.85 -11.99 -36.91
N LEU A 56 -10.61 -10.99 -36.06
CA LEU A 56 -9.44 -10.12 -36.15
C LEU A 56 -8.15 -10.88 -35.77
N SER A 57 -8.13 -11.72 -34.74
CA SER A 57 -6.90 -12.43 -34.37
C SER A 57 -6.46 -13.47 -35.40
N MET A 58 -7.40 -14.09 -36.13
CA MET A 58 -7.09 -14.94 -37.28
C MET A 58 -6.45 -14.18 -38.47
N MET A 59 -6.47 -12.84 -38.48
CA MET A 59 -5.81 -12.01 -39.50
C MET A 59 -4.35 -11.64 -39.16
N ASP A 60 -3.83 -12.06 -37.99
CA ASP A 60 -2.43 -11.88 -37.63
C ASP A 60 -1.61 -13.13 -38.02
N SER A 61 -0.44 -12.92 -38.64
CA SER A 61 0.30 -14.01 -39.33
C SER A 61 0.76 -15.14 -38.40
N ASN A 62 0.95 -14.85 -37.11
CA ASN A 62 1.25 -15.87 -36.10
C ASN A 62 0.10 -16.87 -35.86
N ASN A 63 -1.08 -16.65 -36.41
CA ASN A 63 -2.25 -17.53 -36.32
C ASN A 63 -2.62 -18.18 -37.68
N PHE A 64 -1.87 -17.96 -38.76
CA PHE A 64 -2.13 -18.62 -40.04
C PHE A 64 -1.72 -20.09 -40.00
N LEU A 65 -2.59 -20.99 -40.46
CA LEU A 65 -2.37 -22.46 -40.47
C LEU A 65 -1.13 -22.91 -41.28
N HIS A 66 -0.65 -22.08 -42.21
CA HIS A 66 0.50 -22.35 -43.08
C HIS A 66 1.74 -21.49 -42.73
N ASN A 67 1.76 -20.81 -41.57
CA ASN A 67 2.86 -19.92 -41.22
C ASN A 67 4.17 -20.68 -40.94
N CYS A 68 5.26 -20.25 -41.57
CA CYS A 68 6.63 -20.67 -41.24
C CYS A 68 7.44 -19.44 -40.80
N GLY A 69 7.28 -19.05 -39.53
CA GLY A 69 7.97 -17.90 -38.96
C GLY A 69 9.45 -18.20 -38.69
N ILE A 70 10.34 -17.83 -39.61
CA ILE A 70 11.82 -17.94 -39.49
C ILE A 70 12.51 -16.69 -38.92
N GLY A 71 11.76 -15.61 -38.64
CA GLY A 71 12.31 -14.37 -38.08
C GLY A 71 12.56 -14.39 -36.57
N GLU A 72 13.02 -13.25 -36.07
CA GLU A 72 13.27 -12.98 -34.65
C GLU A 72 11.98 -12.60 -33.89
N ARG A 73 11.02 -11.95 -34.56
CA ARG A 73 9.79 -11.39 -33.95
C ARG A 73 8.51 -11.99 -34.57
N GLU A 74 8.39 -13.30 -34.47
CA GLU A 74 7.28 -14.08 -35.03
C GLU A 74 6.11 -14.31 -34.06
N SER A 75 6.02 -13.55 -32.96
CA SER A 75 4.92 -13.62 -31.98
C SER A 75 4.64 -15.03 -31.43
N ARG A 76 5.69 -15.84 -31.25
CA ARG A 76 5.59 -17.19 -30.67
C ARG A 76 5.25 -17.10 -29.17
N PHE A 77 4.17 -17.74 -28.73
CA PHE A 77 3.76 -17.79 -27.33
C PHE A 77 4.22 -19.09 -26.65
N LEU A 78 4.97 -18.99 -25.54
CA LEU A 78 5.35 -20.16 -24.73
C LEU A 78 4.21 -20.62 -23.79
N SER A 79 3.45 -19.69 -23.22
CA SER A 79 2.37 -19.99 -22.27
C SER A 79 0.99 -19.92 -22.95
N PRO A 80 0.21 -21.01 -23.01
CA PRO A 80 -1.16 -20.98 -23.54
C PRO A 80 -2.11 -20.05 -22.76
N MET A 81 -1.82 -19.76 -21.48
CA MET A 81 -2.58 -18.78 -20.71
C MET A 81 -2.31 -17.35 -21.17
N VAL A 82 -1.07 -17.03 -21.52
CA VAL A 82 -0.69 -15.71 -22.07
C VAL A 82 -1.21 -15.55 -23.50
N ALA A 83 -1.24 -16.62 -24.29
CA ALA A 83 -1.84 -16.61 -25.62
C ALA A 83 -3.36 -16.34 -25.55
N ARG A 84 -4.11 -17.14 -24.76
CA ARG A 84 -5.57 -17.00 -24.64
C ARG A 84 -6.01 -15.63 -24.10
N ARG A 85 -5.37 -15.11 -23.05
CA ARG A 85 -5.75 -13.80 -22.47
C ARG A 85 -5.49 -12.59 -23.38
N HIS A 86 -4.80 -12.80 -24.50
CA HIS A 86 -4.55 -11.82 -25.56
C HIS A 86 -5.18 -12.24 -26.89
N PHE A 87 -6.13 -13.19 -26.89
CA PHE A 87 -6.80 -13.75 -28.08
C PHE A 87 -5.84 -14.27 -29.17
N ASN A 88 -4.62 -14.66 -28.79
CA ASN A 88 -3.47 -15.03 -29.63
C ASN A 88 -2.87 -13.88 -30.47
N MET A 89 -3.04 -12.62 -30.04
CA MET A 89 -2.53 -11.42 -30.72
C MET A 89 -1.28 -10.89 -30.00
N GLY A 90 -0.08 -11.22 -30.51
CA GLY A 90 1.19 -10.89 -29.84
C GLY A 90 2.15 -9.99 -30.63
N HIS A 91 1.82 -9.62 -31.87
CA HIS A 91 2.68 -8.76 -32.70
C HIS A 91 2.69 -7.27 -32.30
N GLY A 92 1.74 -6.82 -31.48
CA GLY A 92 1.59 -5.42 -31.07
C GLY A 92 1.01 -4.52 -32.16
N ILE A 93 0.95 -3.22 -31.87
CA ILE A 93 0.49 -2.18 -32.80
C ILE A 93 1.66 -1.39 -33.40
N GLY A 94 1.48 -0.89 -34.63
CA GLY A 94 2.46 -0.06 -35.31
C GLY A 94 3.64 -0.82 -35.91
N ARG A 95 4.63 -0.04 -36.37
CA ARG A 95 5.89 -0.50 -36.94
C ARG A 95 7.08 0.15 -36.22
N SER A 96 8.28 0.11 -36.81
CA SER A 96 9.51 0.59 -36.16
C SER A 96 9.57 2.12 -36.02
N GLY A 97 8.94 2.87 -36.93
CA GLY A 97 9.00 4.34 -36.99
C GLY A 97 7.66 5.07 -36.82
N ASP A 98 6.55 4.37 -36.58
CA ASP A 98 5.26 4.98 -36.25
C ASP A 98 4.33 3.95 -35.58
N ILE A 99 3.68 4.34 -34.48
CA ILE A 99 2.75 3.45 -33.73
C ILE A 99 1.37 3.26 -34.43
N SER A 100 1.05 4.09 -35.41
CA SER A 100 -0.19 4.03 -36.21
C SER A 100 -0.05 3.27 -37.54
N GLU A 101 1.18 2.99 -38.01
CA GLU A 101 1.40 2.34 -39.30
C GLU A 101 0.88 0.88 -39.31
N ILE A 102 0.23 0.49 -40.40
CA ILE A 102 -0.32 -0.87 -40.56
C ILE A 102 0.83 -1.89 -40.53
N GLN A 103 0.73 -2.86 -39.62
CA GLN A 103 1.69 -3.94 -39.44
C GLN A 103 1.38 -5.08 -40.43
N PRO A 104 2.24 -5.36 -41.43
CA PRO A 104 1.96 -6.40 -42.43
C PRO A 104 1.92 -7.81 -41.84
N LYS A 105 2.64 -8.08 -40.73
CA LYS A 105 2.53 -9.34 -39.98
C LYS A 105 1.27 -9.43 -39.11
N ALA A 106 0.49 -8.35 -38.96
CA ALA A 106 -0.59 -8.24 -37.98
C ALA A 106 -1.71 -7.31 -38.45
N ALA A 107 -2.42 -7.72 -39.50
CA ALA A 107 -3.52 -6.96 -40.08
C ALA A 107 -4.71 -6.84 -39.09
N GLY A 108 -4.93 -7.85 -38.26
CA GLY A 108 -5.91 -7.86 -37.18
C GLY A 108 -5.57 -6.88 -36.06
N SER A 109 -4.36 -6.96 -35.51
CA SER A 109 -3.87 -6.00 -34.50
C SER A 109 -3.92 -4.56 -35.00
N SER A 110 -3.59 -4.35 -36.28
CA SER A 110 -3.69 -3.03 -36.93
C SER A 110 -5.13 -2.53 -37.01
N LEU A 111 -6.08 -3.40 -37.40
CA LEU A 111 -7.49 -3.07 -37.52
C LEU A 111 -8.15 -2.83 -36.16
N ILE A 112 -7.76 -3.56 -35.10
CA ILE A 112 -8.16 -3.25 -33.71
C ILE A 112 -7.74 -1.83 -33.33
N ASN A 113 -6.50 -1.43 -33.61
CA ASN A 113 -6.02 -0.09 -33.28
C ASN A 113 -6.80 1.01 -34.04
N ILE A 114 -7.02 0.81 -35.35
CA ILE A 114 -7.79 1.73 -36.20
C ILE A 114 -9.24 1.87 -35.71
N LEU A 115 -9.89 0.76 -35.35
CA LEU A 115 -11.25 0.77 -34.80
C LEU A 115 -11.28 1.49 -33.45
N ALA A 116 -10.44 1.10 -32.49
CA ALA A 116 -10.40 1.69 -31.16
C ALA A 116 -10.19 3.21 -31.20
N ASN A 117 -9.25 3.70 -32.02
CA ASN A 117 -9.01 5.13 -32.24
C ASN A 117 -10.24 5.84 -32.83
N SER A 118 -10.91 5.24 -33.82
CA SER A 118 -12.11 5.82 -34.45
C SER A 118 -13.32 5.83 -33.51
N LEU A 119 -13.49 4.79 -32.68
CA LEU A 119 -14.56 4.71 -31.68
C LEU A 119 -14.35 5.73 -30.56
N VAL A 120 -13.11 5.88 -30.07
CA VAL A 120 -12.75 6.94 -29.11
C VAL A 120 -13.01 8.32 -29.72
N LEU A 121 -12.62 8.58 -30.96
CA LEU A 121 -12.86 9.87 -31.64
C LEU A 121 -14.35 10.20 -31.76
N ASP A 122 -15.20 9.20 -32.04
CA ASP A 122 -16.65 9.34 -32.09
C ASP A 122 -17.27 9.64 -30.71
N ILE A 123 -16.76 9.00 -29.64
CA ILE A 123 -17.14 9.31 -28.25
C ILE A 123 -16.69 10.71 -27.83
N LEU A 124 -15.44 11.11 -28.11
CA LEU A 124 -14.93 12.46 -27.79
C LEU A 124 -15.78 13.57 -28.41
N LYS A 125 -16.23 13.37 -29.66
CA LYS A 125 -17.12 14.29 -30.37
C LYS A 125 -18.49 14.40 -29.73
N LYS A 126 -19.10 13.26 -29.38
CA LYS A 126 -20.44 13.18 -28.76
C LYS A 126 -20.43 13.66 -27.31
N ASN A 127 -19.32 13.47 -26.60
CA ASN A 127 -19.11 13.89 -25.21
C ASN A 127 -18.49 15.30 -25.11
N GLY A 128 -18.92 16.23 -25.97
CA GLY A 128 -18.70 17.67 -25.77
C GLY A 128 -17.48 18.31 -26.45
N ILE A 129 -16.73 17.59 -27.30
CA ILE A 129 -15.68 18.20 -28.16
C ILE A 129 -15.93 17.85 -29.64
N PRO A 130 -17.04 18.32 -30.25
CA PRO A 130 -17.40 17.99 -31.63
C PRO A 130 -16.33 18.40 -32.66
N ASN A 131 -15.49 19.39 -32.36
CA ASN A 131 -14.44 19.82 -33.30
C ASN A 131 -13.15 19.00 -33.28
N THR A 132 -13.01 18.01 -32.39
CA THR A 132 -11.87 17.05 -32.42
C THR A 132 -11.67 16.50 -33.84
N LYS A 133 -10.45 16.55 -34.38
CA LYS A 133 -10.19 16.03 -35.75
C LYS A 133 -9.50 14.67 -35.75
N SER A 134 -8.58 14.42 -34.81
CA SER A 134 -7.89 13.14 -34.67
C SER A 134 -7.71 12.74 -33.20
N ALA A 135 -7.59 11.43 -32.94
CA ALA A 135 -7.32 10.85 -31.63
C ALA A 135 -6.51 9.55 -31.80
N LEU A 136 -5.56 9.33 -30.89
CA LEU A 136 -4.64 8.20 -30.88
C LEU A 136 -4.58 7.60 -29.46
N ILE A 137 -4.93 6.33 -29.33
CA ILE A 137 -4.61 5.52 -28.14
C ILE A 137 -3.12 5.18 -28.19
N VAL A 138 -2.42 5.45 -27.08
CA VAL A 138 -1.03 5.03 -26.88
C VAL A 138 -0.96 4.10 -25.65
N PRO A 139 -0.12 3.04 -25.68
CA PRO A 139 0.08 2.13 -24.57
C PRO A 139 1.09 2.71 -23.57
N LEU A 140 0.79 3.92 -23.10
CA LEU A 140 1.54 4.70 -22.13
C LEU A 140 0.55 5.32 -21.15
N ALA A 141 0.86 5.34 -19.85
CA ALA A 141 0.10 6.15 -18.90
C ALA A 141 0.17 7.64 -19.27
N THR A 142 -0.84 8.43 -18.85
CA THR A 142 -0.99 9.85 -19.21
C THR A 142 0.29 10.68 -19.02
N GLY A 143 1.07 10.45 -17.96
CA GLY A 143 2.36 11.13 -17.76
C GLY A 143 3.36 10.87 -18.89
N MET A 144 3.57 9.62 -19.30
CA MET A 144 4.46 9.30 -20.43
C MET A 144 3.91 9.78 -21.78
N SER A 145 2.59 9.91 -21.89
CA SER A 145 1.94 10.50 -23.07
C SER A 145 2.14 12.02 -23.15
N LEU A 146 2.12 12.72 -22.00
CA LEU A 146 2.53 14.12 -21.90
C LEU A 146 4.02 14.28 -22.25
N THR A 147 4.89 13.38 -21.79
CA THR A 147 6.32 13.35 -22.19
C THR A 147 6.46 13.28 -23.71
N LEU A 148 5.77 12.34 -24.37
CA LEU A 148 5.78 12.18 -25.84
C LEU A 148 5.29 13.42 -26.59
N CYS A 149 4.22 14.06 -26.09
CA CYS A 149 3.73 15.33 -26.65
C CYS A 149 4.79 16.44 -26.54
N LEU A 150 5.37 16.65 -25.35
CA LEU A 150 6.35 17.70 -25.10
C LEU A 150 7.63 17.50 -25.93
N LEU A 151 8.13 16.27 -26.05
CA LEU A 151 9.24 15.94 -26.95
C LEU A 151 8.92 16.26 -28.42
N THR A 152 7.68 16.06 -28.85
CA THR A 152 7.24 16.37 -30.22
C THR A 152 7.17 17.88 -30.48
N PHE A 153 6.71 18.68 -29.51
CA PHE A 153 6.76 20.14 -29.64
C PHE A 153 8.20 20.68 -29.59
N LYS A 154 9.09 20.07 -28.79
CA LYS A 154 10.52 20.38 -28.75
C LYS A 154 11.21 20.14 -30.10
N ALA A 155 10.86 19.08 -30.83
CA ALA A 155 11.37 18.85 -32.18
C ALA A 155 11.01 19.98 -33.17
N SER A 156 9.93 20.72 -32.90
CA SER A 156 9.51 21.93 -33.66
C SER A 156 9.97 23.25 -33.03
N ARG A 157 10.69 23.22 -31.89
CA ARG A 157 11.13 24.39 -31.10
C ARG A 157 12.52 24.09 -30.49
N PRO A 158 13.59 24.02 -31.28
CA PRO A 158 14.89 23.49 -30.84
C PRO A 158 15.51 24.26 -29.66
N ASP A 159 15.30 25.57 -29.55
CA ASP A 159 15.82 26.39 -28.45
C ASP A 159 15.02 26.27 -27.14
N ALA A 160 13.83 25.67 -27.19
CA ALA A 160 12.91 25.65 -26.07
C ALA A 160 13.37 24.71 -24.94
N LYS A 161 13.32 25.21 -23.70
CA LYS A 161 13.80 24.56 -22.47
C LYS A 161 12.76 24.53 -21.35
N PHE A 162 11.75 25.40 -21.43
CA PHE A 162 10.78 25.62 -20.35
C PHE A 162 9.39 25.06 -20.69
N VAL A 163 8.64 24.61 -19.68
CA VAL A 163 7.20 24.32 -19.77
C VAL A 163 6.48 25.11 -18.69
N ILE A 164 5.54 25.98 -19.08
CA ILE A 164 4.71 26.72 -18.11
C ILE A 164 3.63 25.79 -17.58
N TRP A 165 3.50 25.71 -16.26
CA TRP A 165 2.65 24.73 -15.59
C TRP A 165 1.90 25.32 -14.39
N PRO A 166 0.59 25.62 -14.53
CA PRO A 166 -0.31 25.91 -13.43
C PRO A 166 -0.37 24.75 -12.43
N ARG A 167 0.11 24.99 -11.21
CA ARG A 167 0.42 23.97 -10.20
C ARG A 167 -0.74 23.01 -9.94
N ILE A 168 -0.45 21.72 -9.97
CA ILE A 168 -1.35 20.64 -9.56
C ILE A 168 -0.53 19.54 -8.89
N ASP A 169 -0.79 19.24 -7.62
CA ASP A 169 0.09 18.39 -6.80
C ASP A 169 -0.13 16.90 -7.10
N GLN A 170 0.31 16.50 -8.29
CA GLN A 170 0.21 15.17 -8.87
C GLN A 170 1.57 14.83 -9.51
N LYS A 171 2.25 13.81 -8.97
CA LYS A 171 3.65 13.52 -9.30
C LYS A 171 3.92 13.15 -10.77
N SER A 172 2.92 12.62 -11.48
CA SER A 172 3.13 12.05 -12.83
C SER A 172 3.12 13.09 -13.94
N CYS A 173 2.21 14.09 -13.90
CA CYS A 173 2.26 15.21 -14.85
C CYS A 173 3.40 16.18 -14.51
N PHE A 174 3.75 16.38 -13.23
CA PHE A 174 4.95 17.15 -12.90
C PHE A 174 6.23 16.46 -13.41
N LYS A 175 6.38 15.14 -13.18
CA LYS A 175 7.53 14.39 -13.69
C LYS A 175 7.56 14.29 -15.21
N SER A 176 6.46 14.37 -15.96
CA SER A 176 6.52 14.27 -17.43
C SER A 176 7.29 15.42 -18.08
N ILE A 177 7.29 16.61 -17.47
CA ILE A 177 8.13 17.74 -17.90
C ILE A 177 9.62 17.39 -17.76
N ILE A 178 9.99 16.88 -16.57
CA ILE A 178 11.38 16.60 -16.19
C ILE A 178 11.91 15.35 -16.93
N THR A 179 11.09 14.31 -17.10
CA THR A 179 11.40 13.12 -17.90
C THR A 179 11.56 13.45 -19.39
N ALA A 180 10.92 14.51 -19.89
CA ALA A 180 11.17 15.02 -21.24
C ALA A 180 12.41 15.94 -21.35
N GLY A 181 13.14 16.17 -20.25
CA GLY A 181 14.34 17.00 -20.22
C GLY A 181 14.09 18.52 -20.10
N PHE A 182 12.89 18.93 -19.67
CA PHE A 182 12.52 20.36 -19.58
C PHE A 182 12.45 20.88 -18.15
N VAL A 183 12.60 22.20 -18.02
CA VAL A 183 12.48 22.94 -16.76
C VAL A 183 11.02 23.39 -16.57
N PRO A 184 10.30 22.88 -15.56
CA PRO A 184 8.98 23.38 -15.22
C PRO A 184 9.04 24.81 -14.66
N LEU A 185 8.36 25.75 -15.32
CA LEU A 185 8.02 27.06 -14.77
C LEU A 185 6.69 26.90 -14.03
N ILE A 186 6.79 26.66 -12.72
CA ILE A 186 5.65 26.42 -11.84
C ILE A 186 4.90 27.75 -11.60
N VAL A 187 3.61 27.77 -11.91
CA VAL A 187 2.71 28.88 -11.62
C VAL A 187 1.84 28.49 -10.43
N GLU A 188 1.92 29.24 -9.33
CA GLU A 188 1.05 29.06 -8.17
C GLU A 188 -0.40 29.45 -8.48
N ASN A 189 -1.36 28.90 -7.74
CA ASN A 189 -2.79 29.14 -7.98
C ASN A 189 -3.31 30.32 -7.13
N VAL A 190 -4.20 31.13 -7.71
CA VAL A 190 -4.92 32.19 -6.99
C VAL A 190 -6.11 31.59 -6.23
N LYS A 191 -6.22 31.87 -4.93
CA LYS A 191 -7.42 31.52 -4.14
C LYS A 191 -8.54 32.53 -4.41
N LYS A 192 -9.70 32.04 -4.88
CA LYS A 192 -10.94 32.80 -5.08
C LYS A 192 -12.06 32.08 -4.32
N GLY A 193 -12.42 32.60 -3.15
CA GLY A 193 -13.26 31.89 -2.20
C GLY A 193 -12.61 30.57 -1.74
N ASP A 194 -13.36 29.47 -1.82
CA ASP A 194 -12.87 28.11 -1.54
C ASP A 194 -12.22 27.42 -2.76
N SER A 195 -12.05 28.11 -3.90
CA SER A 195 -11.47 27.54 -5.12
C SER A 195 -10.05 28.04 -5.39
N LEU A 196 -9.15 27.14 -5.80
CA LEU A 196 -7.83 27.49 -6.37
C LEU A 196 -7.90 27.47 -7.90
N THR A 197 -7.53 28.58 -8.54
CA THR A 197 -7.63 28.80 -10.00
C THR A 197 -6.32 29.35 -10.59
N THR A 198 -6.19 29.30 -11.92
CA THR A 198 -4.99 29.73 -12.67
C THR A 198 -4.62 31.19 -12.42
N ASP A 199 -3.34 31.49 -12.18
CA ASP A 199 -2.83 32.85 -12.30
C ASP A 199 -2.45 33.15 -13.77
N ILE A 200 -3.34 33.87 -14.45
CA ILE A 200 -3.16 34.29 -15.84
C ILE A 200 -2.12 35.43 -15.98
N ASN A 201 -1.93 36.23 -14.93
CA ASN A 201 -0.96 37.32 -14.93
C ASN A 201 0.45 36.76 -14.79
N GLU A 202 0.67 35.81 -13.88
CA GLU A 202 1.96 35.13 -13.70
C GLU A 202 2.34 34.31 -14.94
N VAL A 203 1.40 33.62 -15.59
CA VAL A 203 1.64 32.97 -16.90
C VAL A 203 2.16 33.97 -17.92
N THR A 204 1.50 35.13 -18.06
CA THR A 204 1.90 36.17 -19.02
C THR A 204 3.29 36.72 -18.69
N ARG A 205 3.53 37.07 -17.42
CA ARG A 205 4.82 37.58 -16.93
C ARG A 205 5.98 36.59 -17.13
N LEU A 206 5.73 35.28 -17.02
CA LEU A 206 6.73 34.25 -17.31
C LEU A 206 7.03 34.13 -18.81
N ILE A 207 6.03 34.30 -19.69
CA ILE A 207 6.24 34.34 -21.14
C ILE A 207 7.07 35.56 -21.53
N GLU A 208 6.78 36.73 -20.95
CA GLU A 208 7.56 37.96 -21.15
C GLU A 208 9.01 37.81 -20.66
N LYS A 209 9.19 37.30 -19.42
CA LYS A 209 10.50 37.13 -18.79
C LYS A 209 11.41 36.12 -19.51
N HIS A 210 10.85 35.01 -20.00
CA HIS A 210 11.63 33.93 -20.62
C HIS A 210 11.62 33.97 -22.16
N GLY A 211 10.70 34.71 -22.78
CA GLY A 211 10.49 34.80 -24.23
C GLY A 211 9.82 33.56 -24.82
N SER A 212 8.80 33.75 -25.67
CA SER A 212 7.98 32.66 -26.23
C SER A 212 8.78 31.52 -26.87
N ASN A 213 9.91 31.83 -27.52
CA ASN A 213 10.74 30.84 -28.22
C ASN A 213 11.45 29.87 -27.27
N SER A 214 11.69 30.25 -26.00
CA SER A 214 12.32 29.35 -25.01
C SER A 214 11.32 28.40 -24.35
N ILE A 215 10.01 28.54 -24.64
CA ILE A 215 8.93 27.75 -24.04
C ILE A 215 8.48 26.66 -25.03
N VAL A 216 8.48 25.41 -24.57
CA VAL A 216 8.07 24.22 -25.33
C VAL A 216 6.55 24.18 -25.46
N ALA A 217 5.86 24.38 -24.34
CA ALA A 217 4.40 24.44 -24.26
C ALA A 217 3.94 25.14 -22.97
N ILE A 218 2.67 25.58 -22.96
CA ILE A 218 1.86 25.74 -21.75
C ILE A 218 1.19 24.38 -21.48
N MET A 219 1.39 23.81 -20.29
CA MET A 219 0.78 22.54 -19.89
C MET A 219 -0.26 22.76 -18.78
N SER A 220 -1.52 22.93 -19.19
CA SER A 220 -2.68 23.16 -18.32
C SER A 220 -3.31 21.85 -17.83
N THR A 221 -4.21 21.89 -16.84
CA THR A 221 -4.93 20.74 -16.30
C THR A 221 -6.42 21.03 -16.06
N THR A 222 -7.31 20.17 -16.59
CA THR A 222 -8.75 20.25 -16.30
C THR A 222 -9.14 19.41 -15.10
N SER A 223 -8.86 18.10 -15.15
CA SER A 223 -9.30 17.15 -14.13
C SER A 223 -8.32 17.13 -12.95
N CYS A 224 -8.71 17.78 -11.86
CA CYS A 224 -7.91 17.97 -10.65
C CYS A 224 -8.70 17.61 -9.37
N PHE A 225 -8.02 17.59 -8.23
CA PHE A 225 -8.62 17.39 -6.92
C PHE A 225 -9.10 18.75 -6.37
N ALA A 226 -10.23 18.77 -5.65
CA ALA A 226 -10.63 19.94 -4.88
C ALA A 226 -9.56 20.25 -3.80
N PRO A 227 -9.29 21.53 -3.47
CA PRO A 227 -10.01 22.74 -3.84
C PRO A 227 -9.62 23.36 -5.20
N ARG A 228 -8.70 22.76 -5.95
CA ARG A 228 -8.39 23.25 -7.31
C ARG A 228 -9.53 22.94 -8.27
N ILE A 229 -9.79 23.89 -9.16
CA ILE A 229 -10.74 23.77 -10.26
C ILE A 229 -10.00 23.59 -11.61
N PRO A 230 -10.70 23.21 -12.70
CA PRO A 230 -10.11 23.22 -14.03
C PRO A 230 -9.47 24.57 -14.36
N ASP A 231 -8.30 24.57 -15.01
CA ASP A 231 -7.66 25.81 -15.45
C ASP A 231 -8.54 26.62 -16.41
N ASP A 232 -8.35 27.94 -16.45
CA ASP A 232 -8.99 28.79 -17.45
C ASP A 232 -8.33 28.57 -18.83
N LEU A 233 -8.75 27.48 -19.48
CA LEU A 233 -8.26 27.12 -20.82
C LEU A 233 -8.61 28.17 -21.89
N VAL A 234 -9.62 29.01 -21.67
CA VAL A 234 -10.01 30.06 -22.62
C VAL A 234 -9.03 31.22 -22.55
N ALA A 235 -8.63 31.65 -21.35
CA ALA A 235 -7.56 32.63 -21.17
C ALA A 235 -6.20 32.07 -21.61
N LEU A 236 -5.83 30.87 -21.16
CA LEU A 236 -4.58 30.21 -21.55
C LEU A 236 -4.50 29.93 -23.06
N GLY A 237 -5.62 29.57 -23.69
CA GLY A 237 -5.70 29.34 -25.13
C GLY A 237 -5.46 30.63 -25.94
N LYS A 238 -6.00 31.77 -25.49
CA LYS A 238 -5.74 33.07 -26.12
C LYS A 238 -4.26 33.46 -26.02
N ILE A 239 -3.64 33.27 -24.86
CA ILE A 239 -2.21 33.52 -24.63
C ILE A 239 -1.34 32.58 -25.49
N ALA A 240 -1.67 31.30 -25.55
CA ALA A 240 -0.99 30.33 -26.42
C ALA A 240 -1.08 30.72 -27.91
N GLN A 241 -2.19 31.31 -28.33
CA GLN A 241 -2.36 31.84 -29.69
C GLN A 241 -1.53 33.10 -29.92
N SER A 242 -1.66 34.13 -29.07
CA SER A 242 -0.98 35.42 -29.26
C SER A 242 0.55 35.33 -29.20
N HIS A 243 1.09 34.43 -28.36
CA HIS A 243 2.53 34.23 -28.22
C HIS A 243 3.09 33.10 -29.10
N ASN A 244 2.25 32.44 -29.91
CA ASN A 244 2.61 31.26 -30.72
C ASN A 244 3.36 30.17 -29.92
N ILE A 245 2.77 29.77 -28.78
CA ILE A 245 3.27 28.72 -27.89
C ILE A 245 2.29 27.54 -27.94
N PRO A 246 2.74 26.28 -28.11
CA PRO A 246 1.87 25.11 -28.03
C PRO A 246 1.13 25.00 -26.69
N HIS A 247 -0.13 24.56 -26.73
CA HIS A 247 -0.96 24.36 -25.54
C HIS A 247 -1.34 22.88 -25.41
N VAL A 248 -0.88 22.26 -24.32
CA VAL A 248 -1.04 20.85 -23.99
C VAL A 248 -1.96 20.74 -22.76
N VAL A 249 -3.13 20.13 -22.92
CA VAL A 249 -4.10 20.01 -21.81
C VAL A 249 -4.04 18.62 -21.19
N ASN A 250 -3.63 18.54 -19.92
CA ASN A 250 -3.77 17.35 -19.09
C ASN A 250 -5.24 17.16 -18.69
N ASN A 251 -5.95 16.32 -19.44
CA ASN A 251 -7.38 16.00 -19.29
C ASN A 251 -7.58 14.60 -18.68
N ALA A 252 -6.62 14.13 -17.86
CA ALA A 252 -6.44 12.75 -17.41
C ALA A 252 -7.73 11.97 -17.09
N TYR A 253 -8.68 12.57 -16.37
CA TYR A 253 -9.99 11.98 -16.04
C TYR A 253 -11.15 12.95 -16.31
N GLY A 254 -10.95 13.89 -17.23
CA GLY A 254 -11.94 14.91 -17.58
C GLY A 254 -13.01 14.44 -18.56
N MET A 255 -12.85 13.29 -19.23
CA MET A 255 -13.89 12.75 -20.12
C MET A 255 -15.16 12.36 -19.33
N ALA A 256 -15.01 11.99 -18.06
CA ALA A 256 -16.11 11.80 -17.11
C ALA A 256 -16.94 13.09 -16.82
N SER A 257 -16.50 14.26 -17.31
CA SER A 257 -17.14 15.55 -17.07
C SER A 257 -17.35 16.34 -18.37
N THR A 258 -18.61 16.45 -18.80
CA THR A 258 -19.02 17.30 -19.93
C THR A 258 -18.61 18.77 -19.74
N LYS A 259 -18.40 19.25 -18.51
CA LYS A 259 -17.88 20.61 -18.25
C LYS A 259 -16.38 20.73 -18.50
N CYS A 260 -15.59 19.68 -18.25
CA CYS A 260 -14.17 19.67 -18.63
C CYS A 260 -14.02 19.58 -20.16
N MET A 261 -14.83 18.72 -20.79
CA MET A 261 -14.84 18.54 -22.25
C MET A 261 -15.25 19.82 -22.98
N SER A 262 -16.40 20.42 -22.62
CA SER A 262 -16.85 21.68 -23.24
C SER A 262 -15.92 22.88 -22.99
N LEU A 263 -15.12 22.87 -21.92
CA LEU A 263 -14.09 23.89 -21.68
C LEU A 263 -12.92 23.77 -22.68
N ILE A 264 -12.55 22.55 -23.07
CA ILE A 264 -11.51 22.31 -24.10
C ILE A 264 -12.03 22.74 -25.49
N GLU A 265 -13.29 22.43 -25.83
CA GLU A 265 -13.95 22.90 -27.05
C GLU A 265 -14.09 24.44 -27.09
N GLN A 266 -14.38 25.08 -25.96
CA GLN A 266 -14.42 26.55 -25.88
C GLN A 266 -13.02 27.17 -26.06
N ALA A 267 -11.99 26.57 -25.49
CA ALA A 267 -10.61 27.01 -25.63
C ALA A 267 -10.07 26.87 -27.06
N SER A 268 -10.33 25.76 -27.74
CA SER A 268 -9.89 25.55 -29.13
C SER A 268 -10.64 26.40 -30.15
N ARG A 269 -11.84 26.88 -29.82
CA ARG A 269 -12.63 27.80 -30.66
C ARG A 269 -12.33 29.28 -30.46
N SER A 270 -11.71 29.65 -29.33
CA SER A 270 -11.49 31.07 -28.95
C SER A 270 -10.03 31.41 -28.67
N GLY A 271 -9.13 30.48 -29.00
CA GLY A 271 -7.70 30.50 -28.74
C GLY A 271 -7.05 29.26 -29.36
N ARG A 272 -5.89 28.86 -28.83
CA ARG A 272 -5.13 27.68 -29.25
C ARG A 272 -5.23 26.54 -28.24
N VAL A 273 -5.47 25.33 -28.75
CA VAL A 273 -5.24 24.05 -28.07
C VAL A 273 -4.67 23.09 -29.12
N ASP A 274 -3.43 22.65 -28.96
CA ASP A 274 -2.79 21.73 -29.91
C ASP A 274 -3.22 20.29 -29.65
N VAL A 275 -3.09 19.84 -28.40
CA VAL A 275 -3.46 18.50 -27.94
C VAL A 275 -4.02 18.49 -26.52
N TYR A 276 -4.83 17.48 -26.22
CA TYR A 276 -5.32 17.17 -24.89
C TYR A 276 -5.27 15.66 -24.64
N ILE A 277 -4.87 15.26 -23.43
CA ILE A 277 -4.50 13.88 -23.11
C ILE A 277 -5.37 13.34 -21.97
N GLN A 278 -6.00 12.17 -22.15
CA GLN A 278 -6.75 11.42 -21.13
C GLN A 278 -6.04 10.11 -20.76
N SER A 279 -6.38 9.49 -19.62
CA SER A 279 -6.04 8.09 -19.34
C SER A 279 -7.18 7.16 -19.79
N THR A 280 -6.89 5.91 -20.16
CA THR A 280 -7.96 4.97 -20.53
C THR A 280 -8.70 4.48 -19.29
N ASP A 281 -7.97 4.10 -18.25
CA ASP A 281 -8.49 3.56 -16.97
C ASP A 281 -9.59 4.45 -16.35
N LYS A 282 -9.32 5.74 -16.17
CA LYS A 282 -10.22 6.66 -15.45
C LYS A 282 -11.43 7.14 -16.24
N ASN A 283 -11.52 6.79 -17.52
CA ASN A 283 -12.58 7.25 -18.42
C ASN A 283 -13.34 6.10 -19.09
N PHE A 284 -12.80 4.87 -19.07
CA PHE A 284 -13.39 3.68 -19.67
C PHE A 284 -13.44 2.44 -18.75
N LEU A 285 -12.99 2.53 -17.49
CA LEU A 285 -13.04 1.40 -16.54
C LEU A 285 -12.16 0.19 -16.94
N VAL A 286 -11.10 0.44 -17.72
CA VAL A 286 -10.12 -0.56 -18.18
C VAL A 286 -8.87 -0.58 -17.29
N PRO A 287 -7.96 -1.57 -17.41
CA PRO A 287 -6.69 -1.59 -16.69
C PRO A 287 -5.81 -0.35 -16.91
N VAL A 288 -4.99 -0.03 -15.90
CA VAL A 288 -4.01 1.07 -15.96
C VAL A 288 -2.90 0.72 -16.96
N GLY A 289 -2.69 1.58 -17.95
CA GLY A 289 -1.59 1.41 -18.91
C GLY A 289 -1.75 2.19 -20.21
N GLY A 290 -2.98 2.55 -20.58
CA GLY A 290 -3.27 3.35 -21.77
C GLY A 290 -3.54 4.83 -21.50
N ALA A 291 -3.40 5.61 -22.57
CA ALA A 291 -3.84 6.99 -22.64
C ALA A 291 -4.35 7.30 -24.05
N ILE A 292 -5.13 8.38 -24.16
CA ILE A 292 -5.61 8.92 -25.43
C ILE A 292 -4.96 10.28 -25.60
N ILE A 293 -4.37 10.52 -26.77
CA ILE A 293 -3.88 11.83 -27.21
C ILE A 293 -4.81 12.28 -28.33
N ALA A 294 -5.55 13.37 -28.10
CA ALA A 294 -6.52 13.91 -29.05
C ALA A 294 -6.23 15.38 -29.38
N GLY A 295 -6.67 15.83 -30.55
CA GLY A 295 -6.32 17.17 -31.04
C GLY A 295 -7.20 17.69 -32.18
N PHE A 296 -7.04 18.98 -32.45
CA PHE A 296 -7.80 19.72 -33.44
C PHE A 296 -7.13 19.78 -34.81
N GLU A 297 -5.85 19.42 -34.91
CA GLU A 297 -5.13 19.28 -36.18
C GLU A 297 -4.54 17.86 -36.33
N PRO A 298 -4.94 17.09 -37.37
CA PRO A 298 -4.41 15.74 -37.58
C PRO A 298 -2.89 15.70 -37.80
N SER A 299 -2.28 16.75 -38.35
CA SER A 299 -0.84 16.80 -38.61
C SER A 299 -0.01 16.65 -37.32
N ILE A 300 -0.51 17.22 -36.21
CA ILE A 300 0.14 17.18 -34.89
C ILE A 300 0.01 15.78 -34.28
N ILE A 301 -1.17 15.16 -34.36
CA ILE A 301 -1.38 13.79 -33.87
C ILE A 301 -0.54 12.78 -34.66
N ASN A 302 -0.42 12.95 -35.98
CA ASN A 302 0.45 12.10 -36.80
C ASN A 302 1.93 12.26 -36.40
N LYS A 303 2.43 13.50 -36.23
CA LYS A 303 3.81 13.75 -35.74
C LYS A 303 4.08 13.11 -34.38
N ILE A 304 3.10 13.13 -33.46
CA ILE A 304 3.20 12.48 -32.14
C ILE A 304 3.25 10.95 -32.29
N SER A 305 2.51 10.40 -33.26
CA SER A 305 2.51 8.97 -33.59
C SER A 305 3.86 8.49 -34.16
N SER A 306 4.44 9.23 -35.09
CA SER A 306 5.75 8.92 -35.70
C SER A 306 6.92 9.12 -34.72
N ASN A 307 6.73 9.94 -33.67
CA ASN A 307 7.71 10.11 -32.60
C ASN A 307 7.70 9.00 -31.54
N TYR A 308 6.78 8.04 -31.61
CA TYR A 308 6.83 6.86 -30.73
C TYR A 308 7.84 5.84 -31.29
N PRO A 309 8.94 5.52 -30.56
CA PRO A 309 9.98 4.63 -31.08
C PRO A 309 9.55 3.15 -30.96
N GLY A 310 9.25 2.53 -32.10
CA GLY A 310 8.95 1.10 -32.19
C GLY A 310 7.47 0.72 -32.02
N ARG A 311 7.21 -0.58 -31.83
CA ARG A 311 5.85 -1.11 -31.70
C ARG A 311 5.29 -0.88 -30.29
N GLY A 312 4.00 -0.58 -30.21
CA GLY A 312 3.26 -0.51 -28.95
C GLY A 312 2.61 -1.84 -28.56
N SER A 313 2.25 -1.98 -27.28
CA SER A 313 1.31 -3.03 -26.84
C SER A 313 -0.08 -2.78 -27.40
N ALA A 314 -0.74 -3.82 -27.93
CA ALA A 314 -2.12 -3.74 -28.42
C ALA A 314 -3.17 -3.70 -27.29
N VAL A 315 -2.79 -4.11 -26.08
CA VAL A 315 -3.74 -4.39 -24.98
C VAL A 315 -4.63 -3.17 -24.64
N PRO A 316 -4.12 -1.93 -24.46
CA PRO A 316 -5.00 -0.81 -24.12
C PRO A 316 -5.96 -0.40 -25.25
N SER A 317 -5.62 -0.67 -26.52
CA SER A 317 -6.54 -0.47 -27.65
C SER A 317 -7.59 -1.58 -27.72
N LEU A 318 -7.22 -2.83 -27.39
CA LEU A 318 -8.12 -3.98 -27.28
C LEU A 318 -9.14 -3.79 -26.14
N ASP A 319 -8.67 -3.46 -24.93
CA ASP A 319 -9.51 -3.25 -23.74
C ASP A 319 -10.56 -2.16 -24.02
N VAL A 320 -10.12 -1.01 -24.55
CA VAL A 320 -11.00 0.12 -24.89
C VAL A 320 -11.97 -0.24 -26.03
N LEU A 321 -11.56 -1.03 -27.03
CA LEU A 321 -12.46 -1.51 -28.08
C LEU A 321 -13.55 -2.41 -27.50
N ILE A 322 -13.19 -3.40 -26.67
CA ILE A 322 -14.13 -4.31 -26.01
C ILE A 322 -15.12 -3.53 -25.14
N THR A 323 -14.64 -2.64 -24.27
CA THR A 323 -15.53 -1.89 -23.38
C THR A 323 -16.45 -0.92 -24.13
N ILE A 324 -15.97 -0.26 -25.20
CA ILE A 324 -16.85 0.61 -26.01
C ILE A 324 -17.91 -0.21 -26.74
N LEU A 325 -17.59 -1.39 -27.28
CA LEU A 325 -18.57 -2.25 -27.95
C LEU A 325 -19.60 -2.83 -26.95
N ASN A 326 -19.18 -3.19 -25.75
CA ASN A 326 -20.07 -3.69 -24.69
C ASN A 326 -21.02 -2.60 -24.15
N LEU A 327 -20.56 -1.36 -24.01
CA LEU A 327 -21.40 -0.25 -23.51
C LEU A 327 -22.29 0.37 -24.60
N GLY A 328 -21.74 0.56 -25.80
CA GLY A 328 -22.29 1.48 -26.79
C GLY A 328 -22.40 2.94 -26.28
N LEU A 329 -22.96 3.81 -27.11
CA LEU A 329 -23.17 5.22 -26.78
C LEU A 329 -24.15 5.39 -25.61
N ASN A 330 -25.22 4.61 -25.57
CA ASN A 330 -26.24 4.70 -24.53
C ASN A 330 -25.71 4.23 -23.17
N GLY A 331 -24.95 3.12 -23.12
CA GLY A 331 -24.31 2.66 -21.89
C GLY A 331 -23.28 3.67 -21.37
N TYR A 332 -22.41 4.20 -22.24
CA TYR A 332 -21.45 5.24 -21.83
C TYR A 332 -22.14 6.51 -21.33
N SER A 333 -23.20 6.96 -22.02
CA SER A 333 -24.00 8.13 -21.62
C SER A 333 -24.72 7.91 -20.28
N LYS A 334 -25.19 6.70 -20.00
CA LYS A 334 -25.74 6.32 -18.70
C LYS A 334 -24.69 6.42 -17.60
N TYR A 335 -23.50 5.84 -17.76
CA TYR A 335 -22.42 5.97 -16.77
C TYR A 335 -22.02 7.44 -16.51
N LEU A 336 -22.04 8.30 -17.53
CA LEU A 336 -21.84 9.75 -17.36
C LEU A 336 -23.00 10.45 -16.63
N GLN A 337 -24.23 9.96 -16.73
CA GLN A 337 -25.40 10.47 -16.02
C GLN A 337 -25.44 10.01 -14.57
N ASP A 338 -25.28 8.71 -14.33
CA ASP A 338 -25.24 8.10 -13.00
C ASP A 338 -24.15 8.78 -12.16
N ARG A 339 -22.96 9.01 -12.73
CA ARG A 339 -21.88 9.77 -12.09
C ARG A 339 -22.27 11.19 -11.66
N ARG A 340 -23.12 11.91 -12.41
CA ARG A 340 -23.61 13.24 -12.00
C ARG A 340 -24.51 13.12 -10.78
N VAL A 341 -25.46 12.17 -10.81
CA VAL A 341 -26.36 11.88 -9.68
C VAL A 341 -25.54 11.49 -8.43
N GLN A 342 -24.52 10.65 -8.58
CA GLN A 342 -23.66 10.27 -7.46
C GLN A 342 -22.76 11.41 -6.96
N MET A 343 -22.35 12.35 -7.82
CA MET A 343 -21.63 13.57 -7.39
C MET A 343 -22.53 14.44 -6.51
N ASP A 344 -23.76 14.71 -6.95
CA ASP A 344 -24.71 15.53 -6.20
C ASP A 344 -25.13 14.83 -4.89
N TYR A 345 -25.29 13.50 -4.90
CA TYR A 345 -25.53 12.70 -3.71
C TYR A 345 -24.36 12.75 -2.71
N LEU A 346 -23.12 12.53 -3.17
CA LEU A 346 -21.90 12.62 -2.35
C LEU A 346 -21.75 14.01 -1.71
N VAL A 347 -21.96 15.08 -2.48
CA VAL A 347 -21.92 16.47 -1.95
C VAL A 347 -22.97 16.68 -0.87
N ASN A 348 -24.20 16.20 -1.07
CA ASN A 348 -25.27 16.35 -0.09
C ASN A 348 -25.04 15.53 1.18
N GLN A 349 -24.57 14.29 1.07
CA GLN A 349 -24.20 13.47 2.24
C GLN A 349 -23.02 14.08 3.01
N LEU A 350 -21.99 14.59 2.32
CA LEU A 350 -20.88 15.31 2.97
C LEU A 350 -21.34 16.59 3.65
N LYS A 351 -22.30 17.35 3.09
CA LYS A 351 -22.88 18.53 3.77
C LYS A 351 -23.62 18.16 5.05
N ILE A 352 -24.41 17.08 5.03
CA ILE A 352 -25.12 16.55 6.21
C ILE A 352 -24.14 16.00 7.25
N LEU A 353 -23.00 15.45 6.82
CA LEU A 353 -21.97 14.95 7.71
C LEU A 353 -21.15 16.08 8.36
N ALA A 354 -20.73 17.06 7.56
CA ALA A 354 -19.91 18.19 8.01
C ALA A 354 -20.62 19.01 9.10
N SER A 355 -21.91 19.29 8.92
CA SER A 355 -22.70 20.08 9.88
C SER A 355 -22.83 19.45 11.26
N LYS A 356 -22.72 18.11 11.38
CA LYS A 356 -22.71 17.40 12.68
C LYS A 356 -21.45 17.66 13.51
N PHE A 357 -20.35 18.06 12.86
CA PHE A 357 -19.03 18.23 13.47
C PHE A 357 -18.52 19.68 13.36
N GLY A 358 -19.38 20.64 12.99
CA GLY A 358 -19.00 22.05 12.81
C GLY A 358 -18.07 22.32 11.62
N GLU A 359 -17.99 21.37 10.66
CA GLU A 359 -17.18 21.49 9.45
C GLU A 359 -18.02 22.03 8.27
N LYS A 360 -17.36 22.42 7.17
CA LYS A 360 -18.03 22.79 5.90
C LYS A 360 -17.54 21.96 4.71
N VAL A 361 -18.41 21.82 3.71
CA VAL A 361 -18.00 21.38 2.36
C VAL A 361 -17.55 22.61 1.57
N LEU A 362 -16.35 22.54 0.98
CA LEU A 362 -15.69 23.65 0.31
C LEU A 362 -16.37 23.99 -1.03
N GLU A 363 -16.67 25.28 -1.24
CA GLU A 363 -17.41 25.76 -2.42
C GLU A 363 -16.56 25.78 -3.70
N THR A 364 -16.44 24.61 -4.31
CA THR A 364 -15.56 24.31 -5.44
C THR A 364 -16.35 24.09 -6.73
N GLN A 365 -17.38 24.91 -6.98
CA GLN A 365 -18.46 24.63 -7.93
C GLN A 365 -18.03 24.26 -9.37
N ALA A 366 -16.87 24.71 -9.84
CA ALA A 366 -16.34 24.39 -11.15
C ALA A 366 -15.69 22.99 -11.24
N ASN A 367 -15.28 22.40 -10.11
CA ASN A 367 -14.88 20.99 -10.05
C ASN A 367 -16.14 20.11 -9.99
N LYS A 368 -16.37 19.31 -11.02
CA LYS A 368 -17.57 18.45 -11.16
C LYS A 368 -17.28 16.96 -10.93
N ILE A 369 -16.11 16.63 -10.38
CA ILE A 369 -15.67 15.25 -10.12
C ILE A 369 -15.17 15.09 -8.67
N SER A 370 -14.40 16.04 -8.14
CA SER A 370 -13.87 16.02 -6.78
C SER A 370 -14.52 17.10 -5.91
N VAL A 371 -14.74 16.76 -4.64
CA VAL A 371 -15.28 17.61 -3.58
C VAL A 371 -14.34 17.54 -2.38
N ALA A 372 -14.27 18.61 -1.59
CA ALA A 372 -13.50 18.65 -0.36
C ALA A 372 -14.35 19.12 0.83
N MET A 373 -14.06 18.59 2.02
CA MET A 373 -14.71 18.92 3.29
C MET A 373 -13.62 19.30 4.29
N THR A 374 -13.80 20.38 5.06
CA THR A 374 -12.84 20.79 6.08
C THR A 374 -12.71 19.73 7.19
N LEU A 375 -11.59 19.78 7.89
CA LEU A 375 -11.26 18.98 9.07
C LEU A 375 -10.65 19.88 10.16
N ASP A 376 -11.05 21.15 10.22
CA ASP A 376 -10.43 22.16 11.08
C ASP A 376 -10.70 21.89 12.57
N ASN A 377 -11.84 21.28 12.92
CA ASN A 377 -12.13 20.81 14.28
C ASN A 377 -11.40 19.51 14.64
N PHE A 378 -10.83 18.81 13.66
CA PHE A 378 -10.03 17.59 13.82
C PHE A 378 -8.51 17.85 13.74
N VAL A 379 -8.09 19.10 13.55
CA VAL A 379 -6.68 19.53 13.67
C VAL A 379 -6.17 19.27 15.08
N LYS A 380 -4.94 18.75 15.19
CA LYS A 380 -4.21 18.57 16.44
C LYS A 380 -2.93 19.42 16.45
N PRO A 381 -2.46 19.87 17.63
CA PRO A 381 -1.20 20.60 17.74
C PRO A 381 0.04 19.83 17.21
N ASP A 382 -0.05 18.49 17.11
CA ASP A 382 1.02 17.62 16.63
C ASP A 382 1.04 17.41 15.10
N GLY A 383 0.12 18.02 14.35
CA GLY A 383 0.09 17.97 12.88
C GLY A 383 -0.20 16.60 12.27
N LYS A 384 -0.79 15.67 13.05
CA LYS A 384 -1.05 14.28 12.61
C LYS A 384 -2.40 14.10 11.90
N GLU A 385 -3.00 15.13 11.31
CA GLU A 385 -4.31 15.01 10.62
C GLU A 385 -4.27 13.94 9.50
N THR A 386 -3.10 13.75 8.87
CA THR A 386 -2.89 12.70 7.86
C THR A 386 -3.18 11.29 8.36
N ALA A 387 -3.13 11.04 9.68
CA ALA A 387 -3.49 9.76 10.28
C ALA A 387 -4.97 9.40 10.04
N ILE A 388 -5.87 10.38 9.87
CA ILE A 388 -7.27 10.15 9.48
C ILE A 388 -7.33 9.43 8.13
N GLY A 389 -6.42 9.75 7.20
CA GLY A 389 -6.27 9.05 5.92
C GLY A 389 -5.90 7.57 6.10
N SER A 390 -4.94 7.27 6.98
CA SER A 390 -4.56 5.89 7.32
C SER A 390 -5.70 5.13 8.02
N MET A 391 -6.42 5.79 8.93
CA MET A 391 -7.57 5.20 9.65
C MET A 391 -8.75 4.89 8.72
N LEU A 392 -8.96 5.67 7.67
CA LEU A 392 -9.91 5.38 6.58
C LEU A 392 -9.42 4.21 5.71
N PHE A 393 -8.14 4.18 5.36
CA PHE A 393 -7.55 3.09 4.56
C PHE A 393 -7.66 1.73 5.25
N ILE A 394 -7.35 1.66 6.55
CA ILE A 394 -7.52 0.46 7.39
C ILE A 394 -9.01 0.05 7.46
N ARG A 395 -9.93 1.03 7.52
CA ARG A 395 -11.39 0.81 7.40
C ARG A 395 -11.84 0.48 5.96
N GLY A 396 -10.93 0.11 5.06
CA GLY A 396 -11.25 -0.30 3.69
C GLY A 396 -11.84 0.80 2.82
N ILE A 397 -11.48 2.07 3.06
CA ILE A 397 -11.81 3.21 2.19
C ILE A 397 -10.57 3.60 1.38
N SER A 398 -10.67 3.48 0.05
CA SER A 398 -9.66 3.96 -0.89
C SER A 398 -10.08 5.29 -1.53
N GLY A 399 -9.16 5.96 -2.23
CA GLY A 399 -9.44 7.19 -2.99
C GLY A 399 -9.63 8.48 -2.16
N ALA A 400 -10.12 8.38 -0.93
CA ALA A 400 -10.14 9.49 0.02
C ALA A 400 -8.70 9.96 0.34
N ARG A 401 -8.50 11.28 0.41
CA ARG A 401 -7.19 11.88 0.76
C ARG A 401 -7.40 12.91 1.85
N VAL A 402 -6.52 12.92 2.86
CA VAL A 402 -6.50 13.97 3.89
C VAL A 402 -5.27 14.86 3.69
N ILE A 403 -5.49 16.16 3.68
CA ILE A 403 -4.49 17.21 3.52
C ILE A 403 -4.48 18.03 4.81
N SER A 404 -3.35 18.06 5.52
CA SER A 404 -3.15 18.96 6.66
C SER A 404 -2.77 20.36 6.17
N LYS A 405 -3.25 21.39 6.86
CA LYS A 405 -2.75 22.76 6.75
C LYS A 405 -1.23 22.84 6.98
N ASN A 406 -0.72 22.07 7.92
CA ASN A 406 0.68 22.05 8.34
C ASN A 406 1.51 21.01 7.56
N CYS A 407 1.09 20.65 6.34
CA CYS A 407 1.72 19.59 5.56
C CYS A 407 3.19 19.93 5.21
N PRO A 408 4.17 19.06 5.54
CA PRO A 408 5.59 19.36 5.37
C PRO A 408 5.98 19.52 3.91
N THR A 409 6.98 20.38 3.67
CA THR A 409 7.56 20.61 2.34
C THR A 409 7.99 19.30 1.68
N LYS A 410 7.48 19.02 0.48
CA LYS A 410 7.83 17.83 -0.28
C LYS A 410 8.79 18.16 -1.41
N GLU A 411 9.94 17.49 -1.42
CA GLU A 411 10.85 17.52 -2.57
C GLU A 411 10.47 16.44 -3.59
N ILE A 412 10.49 16.83 -4.88
CA ILE A 412 10.24 15.96 -6.04
C ILE A 412 11.22 16.38 -7.13
N SER A 413 12.18 15.51 -7.45
CA SER A 413 13.18 15.75 -8.53
C SER A 413 13.92 17.10 -8.39
N GLY A 414 14.32 17.46 -7.17
CA GLY A 414 15.00 18.73 -6.85
C GLY A 414 14.08 19.94 -6.61
N TYR A 415 12.79 19.85 -6.95
CA TYR A 415 11.83 20.92 -6.72
C TYR A 415 11.13 20.74 -5.36
N LYS A 416 11.14 21.80 -4.55
CA LYS A 416 10.54 21.82 -3.21
C LYS A 416 9.17 22.49 -3.26
N PHE A 417 8.14 21.78 -2.81
CA PHE A 417 6.76 22.25 -2.75
C PHE A 417 6.31 22.37 -1.31
N VAL A 418 5.94 23.57 -0.85
CA VAL A 418 5.31 23.77 0.46
C VAL A 418 3.87 23.26 0.40
N ALA A 419 3.36 22.71 1.50
CA ALA A 419 1.99 22.18 1.62
C ALA A 419 1.57 21.24 0.47
N TRP A 420 2.43 20.31 0.07
CA TRP A 420 2.16 19.41 -1.06
C TRP A 420 0.89 18.57 -0.84
N CYS A 421 0.10 18.43 -1.92
CA CYS A 421 -1.30 17.99 -1.99
C CYS A 421 -2.32 19.12 -1.85
N SER A 422 -1.96 20.31 -1.36
CA SER A 422 -2.91 21.44 -1.24
C SER A 422 -3.10 22.25 -2.52
N HIS A 423 -2.18 22.13 -3.49
CA HIS A 423 -2.14 22.93 -4.73
C HIS A 423 -1.84 24.43 -4.51
N SER A 424 -1.39 24.79 -3.31
CA SER A 424 -0.90 26.12 -2.91
C SER A 424 0.29 25.96 -1.95
N ASN A 425 0.94 27.06 -1.59
CA ASN A 425 1.91 27.07 -0.48
C ASN A 425 1.22 27.31 0.89
N ASP A 426 0.05 27.93 0.90
CA ASP A 426 -0.92 27.90 2.01
C ASP A 426 -2.35 27.88 1.44
N TYR A 427 -3.22 27.04 2.01
CA TYR A 427 -4.65 27.00 1.70
C TYR A 427 -5.53 27.50 2.86
N GLY A 428 -4.98 27.60 4.07
CA GLY A 428 -5.65 28.09 5.27
C GLY A 428 -6.40 27.05 6.11
N HIS A 429 -6.73 25.88 5.54
CA HIS A 429 -7.57 24.83 6.15
C HIS A 429 -6.95 23.44 6.03
N SER A 430 -7.25 22.55 6.98
CA SER A 430 -7.11 21.10 6.81
C SER A 430 -8.38 20.54 6.17
N TYR A 431 -8.27 19.54 5.29
CA TYR A 431 -9.45 19.01 4.59
C TYR A 431 -9.28 17.56 4.08
N LEU A 432 -10.42 16.89 3.88
CA LEU A 432 -10.54 15.61 3.19
C LEU A 432 -11.09 15.83 1.78
N THR A 433 -10.49 15.20 0.76
CA THR A 433 -11.05 15.11 -0.60
C THR A 433 -11.74 13.77 -0.84
N ALA A 434 -12.93 13.82 -1.43
CA ALA A 434 -13.59 12.68 -2.06
C ALA A 434 -13.84 12.98 -3.56
N ALA A 435 -14.32 11.99 -4.31
CA ALA A 435 -14.66 12.17 -5.72
C ALA A 435 -15.73 11.17 -6.20
N ALA A 436 -16.65 11.64 -7.04
CA ALA A 436 -17.54 10.79 -7.81
C ALA A 436 -16.97 10.59 -9.22
N ALA A 437 -16.04 9.63 -9.35
CA ALA A 437 -15.49 9.20 -10.63
C ALA A 437 -16.49 8.31 -11.40
N ILE A 438 -16.29 8.15 -12.71
CA ILE A 438 -17.15 7.24 -13.51
C ILE A 438 -17.12 5.82 -12.92
N GLY A 439 -18.27 5.15 -12.89
CA GLY A 439 -18.42 3.81 -12.30
C GLY A 439 -18.67 3.76 -10.79
N VAL A 440 -18.58 4.88 -10.06
CA VAL A 440 -18.96 4.91 -8.63
C VAL A 440 -20.45 4.60 -8.44
N THR A 441 -20.78 3.80 -7.42
CA THR A 441 -22.15 3.45 -7.06
C THR A 441 -22.67 4.31 -5.90
N LYS A 442 -23.97 4.19 -5.59
CA LYS A 442 -24.54 4.76 -4.37
C LYS A 442 -23.96 4.07 -3.12
N ASP A 443 -23.78 2.76 -3.19
CA ASP A 443 -23.38 1.93 -2.05
C ASP A 443 -21.93 2.23 -1.63
N ASP A 444 -21.04 2.55 -2.57
CA ASP A 444 -19.70 3.09 -2.29
C ASP A 444 -19.77 4.36 -1.43
N ILE A 445 -20.70 5.27 -1.76
CA ILE A 445 -20.91 6.53 -1.05
C ILE A 445 -21.53 6.27 0.33
N ASP A 446 -22.53 5.38 0.45
CA ASP A 446 -23.14 5.02 1.73
C ASP A 446 -22.11 4.39 2.68
N VAL A 447 -21.28 3.47 2.19
CA VAL A 447 -20.21 2.82 2.97
C VAL A 447 -19.13 3.83 3.36
N PHE A 448 -18.73 4.72 2.45
CA PHE A 448 -17.80 5.82 2.73
C PHE A 448 -18.33 6.76 3.82
N ILE A 449 -19.55 7.29 3.66
CA ILE A 449 -20.18 8.23 4.59
C ILE A 449 -20.39 7.58 5.96
N LYS A 450 -20.84 6.31 6.01
CA LYS A 450 -21.00 5.57 7.26
C LYS A 450 -19.66 5.38 8.00
N ARG A 451 -18.62 4.91 7.30
CA ARG A 451 -17.29 4.67 7.91
C ARG A 451 -16.59 5.97 8.31
N LEU A 452 -16.75 7.03 7.53
CA LEU A 452 -16.26 8.37 7.87
C LEU A 452 -17.02 8.94 9.07
N GLN A 453 -18.34 8.80 9.15
CA GLN A 453 -19.10 9.26 10.32
C GLN A 453 -18.66 8.54 11.60
N CYS A 454 -18.51 7.21 11.58
CA CYS A 454 -18.00 6.47 12.74
C CYS A 454 -16.63 7.00 13.17
N LEU A 455 -15.67 7.11 12.23
CA LEU A 455 -14.32 7.61 12.53
C LEU A 455 -14.31 9.04 13.09
N LEU A 456 -15.12 9.94 12.53
CA LEU A 456 -15.22 11.31 13.02
C LEU A 456 -15.91 11.37 14.39
N SER A 457 -16.93 10.54 14.65
CA SER A 457 -17.52 10.40 15.99
C SER A 457 -16.50 9.87 17.01
N ASP A 458 -15.72 8.84 16.67
CA ASP A 458 -14.66 8.29 17.54
C ASP A 458 -13.64 9.39 17.94
N LEU A 459 -13.23 10.22 16.97
CA LEU A 459 -12.25 11.29 17.16
C LEU A 459 -12.84 12.52 17.87
N TYR A 460 -14.12 12.85 17.62
CA TYR A 460 -14.80 13.99 18.23
C TYR A 460 -15.14 13.71 19.70
N ASN A 461 -15.58 12.50 20.04
CA ASN A 461 -15.84 12.10 21.42
C ASN A 461 -14.55 12.09 22.26
N LYS A 462 -13.43 11.63 21.69
CA LYS A 462 -12.07 11.71 22.27
C LYS A 462 -11.51 13.15 22.37
N LYS A 463 -12.27 14.16 21.96
CA LYS A 463 -11.98 15.59 22.17
C LYS A 463 -12.92 16.23 23.22
N ILE A 464 -13.98 15.52 23.63
CA ILE A 464 -14.99 15.97 24.60
C ILE A 464 -14.74 15.38 25.98
N GLU A 465 -14.17 14.17 26.07
CA GLU A 465 -13.44 13.81 27.28
C GLU A 465 -12.26 14.80 27.41
N PRO A 466 -12.18 15.62 28.49
CA PRO A 466 -10.94 16.30 28.80
C PRO A 466 -9.87 15.24 29.07
N GLU A 467 -8.61 15.57 28.80
CA GLU A 467 -7.50 14.72 29.20
C GLU A 467 -7.58 14.50 30.72
N LYS A 468 -7.96 13.29 31.13
CA LYS A 468 -7.69 12.81 32.47
C LYS A 468 -6.18 12.67 32.55
N GLU A 469 -5.51 13.74 32.98
CA GLU A 469 -4.20 13.60 33.61
C GLU A 469 -4.33 12.48 34.63
N GLU A 470 -3.53 11.42 34.48
CA GLU A 470 -3.58 10.28 35.37
C GLU A 470 -2.99 10.67 36.72
N HIS A 471 -3.83 11.28 37.56
CA HIS A 471 -3.61 11.45 38.99
C HIS A 471 -3.60 10.07 39.68
N ILE A 472 -2.55 9.29 39.40
CA ILE A 472 -2.05 8.23 40.28
C ILE A 472 -1.34 8.90 41.46
N ILE A 473 -2.07 9.79 42.16
CA ILE A 473 -1.73 10.21 43.51
C ILE A 473 -2.17 9.05 44.40
N ILE A 474 -1.21 8.18 44.68
CA ILE A 474 -1.39 6.97 45.47
C ILE A 474 -2.01 7.35 46.82
N GLY A 475 -3.14 6.71 47.16
CA GLY A 475 -3.81 6.84 48.45
C GLY A 475 -3.03 6.17 49.58
N PHE A 476 -1.87 6.69 49.97
CA PHE A 476 -1.05 6.20 51.08
C PHE A 476 -0.66 7.30 52.07
N HIS A 477 -1.64 8.07 52.54
CA HIS A 477 -1.43 9.04 53.62
C HIS A 477 -1.42 8.38 55.02
N LEU A 478 -0.68 7.28 55.21
CA LEU A 478 -0.64 6.54 56.49
C LEU A 478 0.68 5.77 56.72
N LEU A 479 1.77 6.49 57.04
CA LEU A 479 2.63 6.28 58.23
C LEU A 479 3.88 7.20 58.18
N LYS A 480 4.26 7.75 59.35
CA LYS A 480 5.63 8.25 59.57
C LYS A 480 6.46 7.15 60.21
N SER A 481 7.63 6.83 59.66
CA SER A 481 8.78 6.35 60.44
C SER A 481 10.09 6.46 59.65
N LYS A 482 11.21 6.21 60.33
CA LYS A 482 12.59 6.24 59.79
C LYS A 482 12.98 4.86 59.26
N LEU A 483 14.10 4.82 58.51
CA LEU A 483 14.58 3.67 57.70
C LEU A 483 13.65 3.44 56.48
N CYS A 484 14.14 3.15 55.27
CA CYS A 484 15.40 2.51 54.91
C CYS A 484 15.97 3.05 53.60
N PHE A 485 17.15 3.68 53.61
CA PHE A 485 17.82 4.11 52.37
C PHE A 485 18.40 2.93 51.58
N CYS A 486 18.71 1.82 52.26
CA CYS A 486 19.25 0.61 51.64
C CYS A 486 18.20 -0.17 50.83
N SER A 487 16.92 -0.11 51.21
CA SER A 487 15.86 -0.81 50.46
C SER A 487 15.57 -0.16 49.11
N LEU A 488 15.81 1.16 48.96
CA LEU A 488 15.69 1.81 47.65
C LEU A 488 16.76 1.34 46.68
N PHE A 489 17.98 1.05 47.14
CA PHE A 489 19.01 0.47 46.27
C PHE A 489 18.72 -1.00 45.92
N SER A 490 18.19 -1.81 46.84
CA SER A 490 17.78 -3.18 46.50
C SER A 490 16.51 -3.23 45.64
N ILE A 491 15.56 -2.30 45.82
CA ILE A 491 14.40 -2.16 44.92
C ILE A 491 14.84 -1.67 43.53
N TRP A 492 15.76 -0.70 43.45
CA TRP A 492 16.30 -0.24 42.16
C TRP A 492 17.14 -1.32 41.47
N LEU A 493 17.94 -2.09 42.20
CA LEU A 493 18.67 -3.24 41.64
C LEU A 493 17.72 -4.36 41.21
N MET A 494 16.64 -4.62 41.97
CA MET A 494 15.62 -5.59 41.59
C MET A 494 14.82 -5.13 40.37
N THR A 495 14.45 -3.85 40.24
CA THR A 495 13.83 -3.36 38.99
C THR A 495 14.82 -3.25 37.83
N TYR A 496 16.12 -3.06 38.09
CA TYR A 496 17.17 -3.17 37.07
C TYR A 496 17.34 -4.61 36.57
N ILE A 497 17.10 -5.61 37.43
CA ILE A 497 17.04 -7.04 37.06
C ILE A 497 15.68 -7.38 36.41
N GLN A 498 14.57 -6.78 36.84
CA GLN A 498 13.22 -7.05 36.30
C GLN A 498 12.96 -6.37 34.93
N LEU A 499 13.58 -5.21 34.66
CA LEU A 499 13.70 -4.63 33.31
C LEU A 499 14.92 -5.18 32.55
N GLY A 500 15.73 -6.03 33.20
CA GLY A 500 16.90 -6.70 32.66
C GLY A 500 16.55 -7.84 31.70
N ILE A 501 15.85 -7.50 30.61
CA ILE A 501 15.46 -8.38 29.50
C ILE A 501 14.50 -9.51 29.93
N THR A 502 13.24 -9.44 29.51
CA THR A 502 12.39 -10.63 29.36
C THR A 502 12.99 -11.53 28.27
N LEU A 503 13.95 -12.36 28.68
CA LEU A 503 14.61 -13.35 27.85
C LEU A 503 13.62 -14.49 27.60
N GLU A 504 12.75 -14.28 26.61
CA GLU A 504 11.99 -15.35 26.00
C GLU A 504 12.97 -16.40 25.48
N ASN A 505 13.02 -17.53 26.18
CA ASN A 505 13.87 -18.65 25.80
C ASN A 505 13.43 -19.12 24.40
N PRO A 506 14.36 -19.27 23.45
CA PRO A 506 14.01 -19.65 22.09
C PRO A 506 13.34 -21.02 22.08
N ILE A 507 12.29 -21.16 21.30
CA ILE A 507 11.60 -22.43 21.09
C ILE A 507 12.54 -23.32 20.28
N ILE A 508 13.01 -24.40 20.92
CA ILE A 508 13.96 -25.36 20.33
C ILE A 508 13.23 -26.31 19.40
N LEU A 509 13.72 -26.42 18.16
CA LEU A 509 13.31 -27.40 17.16
C LEU A 509 14.52 -28.26 16.75
N TYR A 510 14.30 -29.41 16.12
CA TYR A 510 15.36 -30.27 15.60
C TYR A 510 15.28 -30.43 14.08
N ALA A 511 16.41 -30.29 13.40
CA ALA A 511 16.54 -30.54 11.97
C ALA A 511 16.09 -31.97 11.63
N THR A 512 15.38 -32.13 10.51
CA THR A 512 14.68 -33.34 10.03
C THR A 512 13.49 -33.82 10.86
N GLU A 513 13.13 -33.22 11.99
CA GLU A 513 11.97 -33.62 12.80
C GLU A 513 10.73 -32.77 12.48
N ALA A 514 9.58 -33.42 12.33
CA ALA A 514 8.31 -32.75 12.12
C ALA A 514 7.79 -32.15 13.44
N PHE A 515 7.56 -30.84 13.45
CA PHE A 515 7.10 -30.10 14.62
C PHE A 515 5.73 -29.46 14.37
N PHE A 516 5.05 -29.07 15.45
CA PHE A 516 3.94 -28.13 15.41
C PHE A 516 3.99 -27.21 16.64
N LEU A 517 3.56 -25.96 16.46
CA LEU A 517 3.41 -24.94 17.49
C LEU A 517 1.97 -24.44 17.50
N ILE A 518 1.43 -24.23 18.69
CA ILE A 518 0.09 -23.67 18.90
C ILE A 518 0.26 -22.18 19.18
N ILE A 519 -0.21 -21.33 18.26
CA ILE A 519 -0.32 -19.90 18.50
C ILE A 519 -1.48 -19.71 19.49
N ASN A 520 -1.16 -19.22 20.69
CA ASN A 520 -2.14 -19.05 21.76
C ASN A 520 -2.58 -17.58 21.87
N ASN A 521 -3.86 -17.36 22.12
CA ASN A 521 -4.51 -16.05 22.12
C ASN A 521 -4.31 -15.30 23.45
N GLY A 522 -3.10 -15.30 24.00
CA GLY A 522 -2.78 -14.75 25.34
C GLY A 522 -3.24 -13.30 25.52
N PRO A 523 -2.76 -12.34 24.69
CA PRO A 523 -3.16 -10.93 24.77
C PRO A 523 -4.63 -10.65 24.43
N PHE A 524 -5.33 -11.61 23.82
CA PHE A 524 -6.73 -11.47 23.39
C PHE A 524 -7.73 -11.94 24.44
N HIS A 525 -7.30 -12.77 25.40
CA HIS A 525 -8.22 -13.60 26.16
C HIS A 525 -9.13 -12.83 27.15
N GLU A 526 -8.78 -11.57 27.45
CA GLU A 526 -9.57 -10.66 28.30
C GLU A 526 -10.61 -9.82 27.53
N THR A 527 -10.52 -9.73 26.20
CA THR A 527 -11.36 -8.83 25.38
C THR A 527 -12.21 -9.52 24.30
N VAL A 528 -11.97 -10.80 24.00
CA VAL A 528 -12.69 -11.54 22.94
C VAL A 528 -14.14 -11.83 23.34
N ASN A 529 -15.10 -11.33 22.56
CA ASN A 529 -16.47 -11.84 22.59
C ASN A 529 -16.58 -13.11 21.73
N SER A 530 -17.55 -13.98 22.05
CA SER A 530 -17.85 -15.20 21.28
C SER A 530 -18.35 -14.97 19.84
N GLN A 531 -18.39 -13.72 19.38
CA GLN A 531 -18.78 -13.31 18.03
C GLN A 531 -17.61 -12.73 17.21
N ASP A 532 -16.44 -12.51 17.82
CA ASP A 532 -15.26 -12.05 17.10
C ASP A 532 -14.66 -13.18 16.24
N LYS A 533 -14.21 -12.81 15.03
CA LYS A 533 -13.50 -13.71 14.12
C LYS A 533 -12.11 -13.15 13.85
N PHE A 534 -11.10 -13.99 13.94
CA PHE A 534 -9.71 -13.59 13.76
C PHE A 534 -9.12 -14.12 12.46
N GLU A 535 -8.05 -13.47 12.02
CA GLU A 535 -7.13 -13.92 10.98
C GLU A 535 -5.72 -13.67 11.46
N PHE A 536 -4.87 -14.69 11.41
CA PHE A 536 -3.45 -14.58 11.75
C PHE A 536 -2.64 -14.62 10.44
N ILE A 537 -1.61 -13.78 10.38
CA ILE A 537 -0.69 -13.64 9.26
C ILE A 537 0.72 -13.80 9.85
N PRO A 538 1.29 -15.02 9.80
CA PRO A 538 2.65 -15.28 10.26
C PRO A 538 3.68 -15.07 9.15
N SER A 539 4.86 -14.53 9.50
CA SER A 539 6.02 -14.43 8.61
C SER A 539 7.34 -14.50 9.39
N ILE A 540 8.48 -14.64 8.72
CA ILE A 540 9.78 -14.39 9.37
C ILE A 540 9.89 -12.88 9.66
N GLU A 541 10.40 -12.50 10.83
CA GLU A 541 10.56 -11.09 11.20
C GLU A 541 11.37 -10.32 10.14
N GLY A 542 10.78 -9.27 9.57
CA GLY A 542 11.38 -8.47 8.49
C GLY A 542 11.16 -8.99 7.06
N PHE A 543 10.49 -10.13 6.87
CA PHE A 543 10.16 -10.73 5.57
C PHE A 543 8.64 -10.89 5.39
N PRO A 544 8.14 -10.98 4.13
CA PRO A 544 6.70 -11.07 3.85
C PRO A 544 6.09 -12.46 4.11
N ASP A 545 6.90 -13.52 4.12
CA ASP A 545 6.46 -14.92 4.09
C ASP A 545 7.18 -15.79 5.15
N LEU A 546 6.72 -17.03 5.30
CA LEU A 546 7.38 -18.08 6.08
C LEU A 546 8.44 -18.85 5.25
N PRO A 547 9.34 -19.62 5.89
CA PRO A 547 10.20 -20.57 5.18
C PRO A 547 9.38 -21.59 4.38
N VAL A 548 9.86 -22.00 3.19
CA VAL A 548 9.16 -22.94 2.28
C VAL A 548 8.79 -24.30 2.90
N TRP A 549 9.46 -24.66 4.00
CA TRP A 549 9.24 -25.89 4.77
C TRP A 549 8.29 -25.73 5.98
N MET A 550 7.83 -24.52 6.26
CA MET A 550 6.94 -24.18 7.37
C MET A 550 5.60 -23.67 6.84
N TYR A 551 4.51 -24.20 7.40
CA TYR A 551 3.14 -23.95 6.95
C TYR A 551 2.29 -23.47 8.12
N TYR A 552 1.20 -22.78 7.78
CA TYR A 552 0.25 -22.20 8.73
C TYR A 552 -1.17 -22.68 8.44
N ARG A 553 -1.92 -23.05 9.49
CA ARG A 553 -3.34 -23.40 9.40
C ARG A 553 -4.13 -22.83 10.57
N PHE A 554 -5.26 -22.21 10.26
CA PHE A 554 -6.28 -21.78 11.22
C PHE A 554 -7.63 -22.39 10.82
N PRO A 555 -8.07 -23.49 11.48
CA PRO A 555 -9.34 -24.14 11.17
C PRO A 555 -10.53 -23.26 11.57
N ALA A 556 -11.59 -23.22 10.75
CA ALA A 556 -12.71 -22.30 10.93
C ALA A 556 -13.49 -22.46 12.26
N ASP A 557 -13.46 -23.65 12.84
CA ASP A 557 -14.10 -23.99 14.13
C ASP A 557 -13.11 -24.00 15.32
N SER A 558 -11.85 -23.60 15.10
CA SER A 558 -10.80 -23.59 16.11
C SER A 558 -10.65 -22.21 16.77
N LYS A 559 -10.28 -22.21 18.06
CA LYS A 559 -9.76 -21.00 18.74
C LYS A 559 -8.27 -20.80 18.50
N TYR A 560 -7.54 -21.85 18.13
CA TYR A 560 -6.09 -21.86 17.99
C TYR A 560 -5.68 -21.91 16.52
N ALA A 561 -4.61 -21.19 16.19
CA ALA A 561 -3.90 -21.35 14.93
C ALA A 561 -2.62 -22.17 15.14
N TYR A 562 -2.17 -22.83 14.08
CA TYR A 562 -1.07 -23.78 14.12
C TYR A 562 0.00 -23.42 13.08
N LEU A 563 1.26 -23.45 13.52
CA LEU A 563 2.44 -23.48 12.65
C LEU A 563 3.04 -24.88 12.70
N TYR A 564 3.49 -25.43 11.58
CA TYR A 564 4.06 -26.79 11.51
C TYR A 564 4.99 -26.92 10.30
N GLY A 565 5.75 -28.00 10.26
CA GLY A 565 6.64 -28.31 9.14
C GLY A 565 7.77 -29.24 9.55
N THR A 566 8.82 -29.27 8.73
CA THR A 566 10.08 -29.97 9.04
C THR A 566 11.26 -29.07 8.64
N PRO A 567 12.06 -28.53 9.58
CA PRO A 567 13.27 -27.79 9.22
C PRO A 567 14.29 -28.72 8.54
N PRO A 568 14.87 -28.33 7.38
CA PRO A 568 15.84 -29.15 6.66
C PRO A 568 17.25 -29.11 7.28
N SER A 569 17.58 -28.02 7.99
CA SER A 569 18.91 -27.77 8.57
C SER A 569 18.80 -26.98 9.88
N ALA A 570 19.86 -26.98 10.68
CA ALA A 570 20.00 -26.09 11.84
C ALA A 570 20.01 -24.59 11.43
N GLY A 571 19.63 -23.72 12.36
CA GLY A 571 19.55 -22.26 12.14
C GLY A 571 18.60 -21.55 13.10
N ASN A 572 18.80 -20.25 13.33
CA ASN A 572 18.02 -19.43 14.28
C ASN A 572 17.31 -18.29 13.54
N PHE A 573 16.03 -18.04 13.87
CA PHE A 573 15.25 -16.93 13.30
C PHE A 573 14.04 -16.58 14.19
N SER A 574 13.55 -15.34 14.10
CA SER A 574 12.28 -14.92 14.70
C SER A 574 11.11 -15.20 13.75
N VAL A 575 9.96 -15.60 14.29
CA VAL A 575 8.67 -15.59 13.58
C VAL A 575 7.78 -14.53 14.21
N GLU A 576 7.28 -13.64 13.37
CA GLU A 576 6.24 -12.66 13.69
C GLU A 576 4.86 -13.26 13.39
N VAL A 577 3.86 -12.94 14.22
CA VAL A 577 2.45 -13.24 13.97
C VAL A 577 1.63 -11.97 14.15
N ILE A 578 1.04 -11.49 13.05
CA ILE A 578 0.07 -10.40 13.07
C ILE A 578 -1.34 -11.00 13.16
N ALA A 579 -2.09 -10.65 14.19
CA ALA A 579 -3.43 -11.16 14.45
C ALA A 579 -4.46 -10.03 14.33
N ILE A 580 -5.46 -10.20 13.45
CA ILE A 580 -6.42 -9.17 13.04
C ILE A 580 -7.84 -9.61 13.40
N ASN A 581 -8.57 -8.79 14.16
CA ASN A 581 -10.00 -8.99 14.37
C ASN A 581 -10.79 -8.55 13.12
N LYS A 582 -11.46 -9.48 12.43
CA LYS A 582 -12.29 -9.19 11.24
C LYS A 582 -13.53 -8.32 11.51
N ARG A 583 -13.92 -8.14 12.78
CA ARG A 583 -15.08 -7.33 13.20
C ARG A 583 -14.69 -5.90 13.57
N THR A 584 -13.66 -5.73 14.40
CA THR A 584 -13.23 -4.41 14.89
C THR A 584 -12.05 -3.82 14.12
N TYR A 585 -11.29 -4.64 13.40
CA TYR A 585 -10.01 -4.32 12.75
C TYR A 585 -8.88 -3.96 13.73
N ASP A 586 -9.00 -4.36 15.01
CA ASP A 586 -7.90 -4.31 15.95
C ASP A 586 -6.79 -5.29 15.52
N THR A 587 -5.55 -4.81 15.49
CA THR A 587 -4.37 -5.55 15.06
C THR A 587 -3.40 -5.71 16.21
N TYR A 588 -3.04 -6.95 16.52
CA TYR A 588 -2.04 -7.29 17.53
C TYR A 588 -0.84 -7.94 16.85
N ARG A 589 0.36 -7.70 17.38
CA ARG A 589 1.63 -8.21 16.87
C ARG A 589 2.30 -8.98 17.99
N ASP A 590 2.63 -10.23 17.72
CA ASP A 590 3.39 -11.11 18.61
C ASP A 590 4.61 -11.64 17.86
N SER A 591 5.68 -12.02 18.56
CA SER A 591 6.94 -12.43 17.94
C SER A 591 7.77 -13.32 18.85
N PHE A 592 8.05 -14.54 18.41
CA PHE A 592 8.82 -15.52 19.18
C PHE A 592 10.05 -16.03 18.39
N LYS A 593 11.09 -16.42 19.13
CA LYS A 593 12.37 -16.87 18.57
C LYS A 593 12.39 -18.39 18.42
N LEU A 594 12.84 -18.88 17.26
CA LEU A 594 13.06 -20.29 16.98
C LEU A 594 14.56 -20.58 16.87
N GLN A 595 14.98 -21.68 17.50
CA GLN A 595 16.33 -22.21 17.44
C GLN A 595 16.27 -23.65 16.93
N VAL A 596 16.63 -23.86 15.67
CA VAL A 596 16.74 -25.21 15.10
C VAL A 596 18.13 -25.76 15.39
N LEU A 597 18.19 -26.80 16.20
CA LEU A 597 19.41 -27.58 16.46
C LEU A 597 19.56 -28.71 15.44
N GLN A 598 20.80 -29.13 15.19
CA GLN A 598 21.05 -30.33 14.39
C GLN A 598 20.70 -31.57 15.22
N ARG A 599 19.93 -32.50 14.66
CA ARG A 599 19.62 -33.79 15.30
C ARG A 599 20.83 -34.73 15.18
N GLU A 600 21.24 -35.33 16.30
CA GLU A 600 22.40 -36.24 16.36
C GLU A 600 22.15 -37.55 15.59
N ASN A 601 20.99 -38.17 15.83
CA ASN A 601 20.57 -39.42 15.19
C ASN A 601 19.58 -39.11 14.05
N LEU A 602 20.11 -39.03 12.82
CA LEU A 602 19.34 -38.84 11.60
C LEU A 602 18.77 -40.17 11.09
N ALA A 603 17.50 -40.17 10.68
CA ALA A 603 16.88 -41.34 10.04
C ALA A 603 17.64 -41.73 8.75
N GLN A 604 17.99 -43.01 8.64
CA GLN A 604 18.55 -43.63 7.43
C GLN A 604 17.47 -44.41 6.64
N TYR A 605 16.35 -44.71 7.31
CA TYR A 605 15.22 -45.46 6.82
C TYR A 605 13.95 -44.68 7.16
N GLU A 606 13.11 -44.39 6.16
CA GLU A 606 11.81 -43.74 6.35
C GLU A 606 10.66 -44.58 5.79
N LEU A 607 9.49 -44.44 6.41
CA LEU A 607 8.22 -44.98 5.94
C LEU A 607 7.28 -43.82 5.60
N GLN A 608 6.84 -43.71 4.35
CA GLN A 608 5.88 -42.70 3.91
C GLN A 608 4.49 -43.32 3.68
N PHE A 609 3.43 -42.65 4.13
CA PHE A 609 2.03 -43.01 3.85
C PHE A 609 1.10 -41.80 4.00
N LYS A 610 -0.12 -41.87 3.43
CA LYS A 610 -1.19 -40.88 3.55
C LYS A 610 -2.31 -41.43 4.44
N LEU A 611 -2.82 -40.61 5.36
CA LEU A 611 -4.06 -40.85 6.09
C LEU A 611 -5.21 -40.11 5.39
N THR A 612 -6.37 -40.76 5.27
CA THR A 612 -7.51 -40.25 4.47
C THR A 612 -8.63 -39.65 5.31
N ASN A 613 -8.76 -40.05 6.58
CA ASN A 613 -9.89 -39.68 7.44
C ASN A 613 -9.64 -38.44 8.32
N LEU A 614 -8.50 -37.76 8.15
CA LEU A 614 -8.01 -36.65 8.99
C LEU A 614 -7.53 -35.49 8.13
N ASN A 615 -7.66 -34.26 8.63
CA ASN A 615 -6.86 -33.12 8.18
C ASN A 615 -5.58 -33.02 9.03
N VAL A 616 -4.62 -32.20 8.60
CA VAL A 616 -3.32 -32.04 9.29
C VAL A 616 -3.49 -31.53 10.73
N GLU A 617 -4.43 -30.61 10.98
CA GLU A 617 -4.74 -30.11 12.32
C GLU A 617 -5.26 -31.19 13.29
N ASN A 618 -5.77 -32.31 12.78
CA ASN A 618 -6.22 -33.41 13.63
C ASN A 618 -5.05 -34.25 14.17
N MET A 619 -3.85 -34.11 13.60
CA MET A 619 -2.60 -34.74 14.07
C MET A 619 -1.84 -33.90 15.11
N PHE A 620 -2.21 -32.62 15.32
CA PHE A 620 -1.57 -31.73 16.31
C PHE A 620 -2.06 -32.02 17.73
N ASN A 621 -1.89 -33.27 18.16
CA ASN A 621 -2.27 -33.78 19.46
C ASN A 621 -1.26 -34.86 19.88
N SER A 622 -0.56 -34.63 20.99
CA SER A 622 0.55 -35.49 21.44
C SER A 622 0.14 -36.93 21.72
N GLN A 623 -1.10 -37.17 22.18
CA GLN A 623 -1.62 -38.53 22.36
C GLN A 623 -1.79 -39.23 21.01
N ARG A 624 -2.38 -38.56 20.00
CA ARG A 624 -2.53 -39.14 18.65
C ARG A 624 -1.19 -39.44 17.97
N LEU A 625 -0.18 -38.59 18.18
CA LEU A 625 1.18 -38.81 17.69
C LEU A 625 1.85 -40.00 18.36
N ALA A 626 1.77 -40.10 19.70
CA ALA A 626 2.25 -41.25 20.46
C ALA A 626 1.52 -42.54 20.06
N ASP A 627 0.21 -42.46 19.83
CA ASP A 627 -0.61 -43.60 19.42
C ASP A 627 -0.21 -44.18 18.07
N LEU A 628 0.14 -43.31 17.11
CA LEU A 628 0.64 -43.73 15.80
C LEU A 628 2.07 -44.30 15.89
N ILE A 629 2.97 -43.68 16.65
CA ILE A 629 4.33 -44.23 16.90
C ILE A 629 4.26 -45.61 17.57
N SER A 630 3.33 -45.81 18.51
CA SER A 630 3.11 -47.11 19.19
C SER A 630 2.81 -48.24 18.19
N ILE A 631 2.05 -48.01 17.12
CA ILE A 631 1.80 -49.05 16.09
C ILE A 631 3.12 -49.50 15.44
N TYR A 632 4.06 -48.57 15.22
CA TYR A 632 5.38 -48.91 14.70
C TYR A 632 6.26 -49.55 15.78
N ARG A 633 6.47 -48.89 16.92
CA ARG A 633 7.34 -49.39 18.01
C ARG A 633 6.93 -50.76 18.53
N ASP A 634 5.65 -50.99 18.75
CA ASP A 634 5.15 -52.15 19.46
C ASP A 634 4.83 -53.32 18.50
N THR A 635 4.54 -53.00 17.22
CA THR A 635 4.10 -54.00 16.23
C THR A 635 4.96 -54.03 14.96
N LEU A 636 5.09 -52.95 14.19
CA LEU A 636 5.71 -53.04 12.86
C LEU A 636 7.24 -52.97 12.85
N TRP A 637 7.89 -52.30 13.80
CA TRP A 637 9.33 -51.95 13.76
C TRP A 637 9.98 -52.14 15.13
N LYS A 638 9.74 -53.31 15.74
CA LYS A 638 10.08 -53.66 17.13
C LYS A 638 11.58 -53.53 17.47
N GLU A 639 12.42 -53.62 16.44
CA GLU A 639 13.87 -53.48 16.52
C GLU A 639 14.32 -52.00 16.69
N SER A 640 13.47 -51.05 16.28
CA SER A 640 13.72 -49.61 16.36
C SER A 640 13.24 -49.02 17.69
N LYS A 641 14.08 -48.18 18.29
CA LYS A 641 13.79 -47.45 19.55
C LYS A 641 13.75 -45.94 19.37
N ASP A 642 14.31 -45.43 18.26
CA ASP A 642 14.53 -44.02 17.94
C ASP A 642 13.47 -43.43 16.98
N ILE A 643 12.37 -44.17 16.74
CA ILE A 643 11.27 -43.81 15.85
C ILE A 643 10.77 -42.38 16.11
N TYR A 644 10.85 -41.51 15.10
CA TYR A 644 10.34 -40.14 15.12
C TYR A 644 9.59 -39.77 13.83
N PHE A 645 8.78 -38.71 13.88
CA PHE A 645 8.15 -38.15 12.68
C PHE A 645 9.14 -37.26 11.96
N SER A 646 9.49 -37.61 10.72
CA SER A 646 10.32 -36.74 9.88
C SER A 646 9.49 -35.81 8.98
N LYS A 647 8.22 -36.13 8.71
CA LYS A 647 7.30 -35.23 7.99
C LYS A 647 5.86 -35.42 8.42
N ILE A 648 5.15 -34.32 8.64
CA ILE A 648 3.68 -34.27 8.79
C ILE A 648 3.20 -33.05 8.00
N VAL A 649 2.36 -33.25 6.98
CA VAL A 649 1.96 -32.16 6.06
C VAL A 649 0.59 -32.45 5.42
N SER A 650 -0.18 -31.42 5.07
CA SER A 650 -1.36 -31.63 4.21
C SER A 650 -0.90 -31.83 2.76
N PRO A 651 -1.51 -32.74 1.98
CA PRO A 651 -1.25 -32.85 0.54
C PRO A 651 -1.37 -31.51 -0.18
N ARG A 652 -2.30 -30.65 0.25
CA ARG A 652 -2.51 -29.30 -0.30
C ARG A 652 -1.30 -28.38 -0.15
N ASP A 653 -0.52 -28.52 0.93
CA ASP A 653 0.71 -27.73 1.12
C ASP A 653 1.83 -28.16 0.15
N LEU A 654 1.73 -29.40 -0.38
CA LEU A 654 2.58 -29.92 -1.45
C LEU A 654 2.01 -29.69 -2.87
N GLY A 655 0.92 -28.92 -2.99
CA GLY A 655 0.26 -28.62 -4.26
C GLY A 655 -0.76 -29.64 -4.77
N ASP A 656 -1.16 -30.63 -3.95
CA ASP A 656 -2.27 -31.54 -4.27
C ASP A 656 -3.62 -30.79 -4.31
N ARG A 657 -4.60 -31.36 -5.02
CA ARG A 657 -5.93 -30.76 -5.17
C ARG A 657 -6.79 -30.99 -3.92
N LEU A 658 -7.72 -30.07 -3.66
CA LEU A 658 -8.78 -30.31 -2.68
C LEU A 658 -9.67 -31.49 -3.13
N PRO A 659 -10.17 -32.33 -2.19
CA PRO A 659 -11.15 -33.37 -2.50
C PRO A 659 -12.38 -32.80 -3.23
N ALA A 660 -12.84 -33.50 -4.28
CA ALA A 660 -14.00 -33.07 -5.06
C ALA A 660 -15.32 -33.10 -4.25
N ASN A 661 -15.36 -33.84 -3.15
CA ASN A 661 -16.46 -33.89 -2.19
C ASN A 661 -16.12 -33.04 -0.95
N PRO A 662 -16.80 -31.91 -0.68
CA PRO A 662 -16.53 -31.06 0.48
C PRO A 662 -16.75 -31.70 1.87
N LYS A 663 -17.26 -32.94 1.93
CA LYS A 663 -17.40 -33.71 3.19
C LYS A 663 -16.19 -34.60 3.48
N GLU A 664 -15.29 -34.79 2.52
CA GLU A 664 -14.04 -35.53 2.71
C GLU A 664 -12.94 -34.62 3.29
N LYS A 665 -11.93 -35.23 3.92
CA LYS A 665 -10.80 -34.51 4.53
C LYS A 665 -9.68 -34.33 3.52
N GLU A 666 -8.84 -33.30 3.69
CA GLU A 666 -7.67 -33.07 2.82
C GLU A 666 -6.70 -34.26 2.85
N GLY A 667 -6.70 -35.02 3.96
CA GLY A 667 -5.73 -36.06 4.25
C GLY A 667 -4.48 -35.51 4.92
N VAL A 668 -3.59 -36.42 5.35
CA VAL A 668 -2.29 -36.07 5.93
C VAL A 668 -1.23 -36.99 5.36
N ILE A 669 -0.16 -36.44 4.79
CA ILE A 669 1.03 -37.22 4.42
C ILE A 669 1.97 -37.24 5.61
N ILE A 670 2.37 -38.45 6.00
CA ILE A 670 3.22 -38.72 7.14
C ILE A 670 4.49 -39.44 6.67
N ARG A 671 5.63 -39.04 7.22
CA ARG A 671 6.86 -39.84 7.23
C ARG A 671 7.32 -40.11 8.65
N ILE A 672 7.75 -41.34 8.87
CA ILE A 672 8.30 -41.85 10.14
C ILE A 672 9.68 -42.42 9.86
N GLY A 673 10.70 -41.98 10.61
CA GLY A 673 12.11 -42.30 10.38
C GLY A 673 12.79 -43.00 11.57
N SER A 674 13.84 -43.77 11.27
CA SER A 674 14.74 -44.42 12.23
C SER A 674 16.14 -44.63 11.63
N THR A 675 17.16 -44.76 12.49
CA THR A 675 18.49 -45.26 12.14
C THR A 675 18.53 -46.78 11.90
N ASN A 676 17.63 -47.54 12.51
CA ASN A 676 17.52 -48.99 12.34
C ASN A 676 16.96 -49.35 10.96
N ASN A 677 17.45 -50.45 10.37
CA ASN A 677 16.91 -51.03 9.13
C ASN A 677 15.46 -51.54 9.33
N PHE A 678 14.70 -51.66 8.24
CA PHE A 678 13.32 -52.16 8.26
C PHE A 678 13.21 -53.58 8.82
N SER A 679 12.12 -53.83 9.56
CA SER A 679 11.79 -55.14 10.11
C SER A 679 11.26 -56.11 9.05
N ARG A 680 11.14 -57.40 9.42
CA ARG A 680 10.43 -58.40 8.60
C ARG A 680 8.94 -58.09 8.41
N ASP A 681 8.29 -57.53 9.43
CA ASP A 681 6.87 -57.15 9.35
C ASP A 681 6.65 -55.98 8.38
N LEU A 682 7.63 -55.08 8.21
CA LEU A 682 7.59 -53.99 7.23
C LEU A 682 7.83 -54.46 5.79
N PHE A 683 8.78 -55.39 5.57
CA PHE A 683 8.94 -56.02 4.26
C PHE A 683 7.70 -56.82 3.84
N ASP A 684 7.05 -57.50 4.78
CA ASP A 684 5.78 -58.19 4.51
C ASP A 684 4.63 -57.21 4.25
N LEU A 685 4.55 -56.09 4.98
CA LEU A 685 3.57 -55.02 4.71
C LEU A 685 3.76 -54.46 3.29
N GLU A 686 5.00 -54.21 2.85
CA GLU A 686 5.27 -53.75 1.48
C GLU A 686 4.82 -54.78 0.44
N ARG A 687 5.13 -56.07 0.65
CA ARG A 687 4.70 -57.17 -0.23
C ARG A 687 3.17 -57.31 -0.29
N GLU A 688 2.45 -57.02 0.79
CA GLU A 688 0.98 -57.04 0.82
C GLU A 688 0.35 -55.85 0.07
N VAL A 689 1.02 -54.68 -0.02
CA VAL A 689 0.51 -53.49 -0.73
C VAL A 689 1.02 -53.33 -2.16
N GLU A 690 2.09 -54.01 -2.56
CA GLU A 690 2.66 -53.95 -3.92
C GLU A 690 1.59 -54.09 -5.04
N PRO A 691 0.61 -55.03 -4.97
CA PRO A 691 -0.41 -55.20 -6.02
C PRO A 691 -1.43 -54.05 -6.14
N ILE A 692 -1.42 -53.06 -5.23
CA ILE A 692 -2.33 -51.92 -5.21
C ILE A 692 -1.66 -50.55 -5.37
N LYS A 693 -0.32 -50.45 -5.29
CA LYS A 693 0.44 -49.18 -5.46
C LYS A 693 0.08 -48.38 -6.73
N ASN A 694 -0.34 -49.06 -7.80
CA ASN A 694 -0.70 -48.46 -9.09
C ASN A 694 -2.22 -48.25 -9.30
N ARG A 695 -3.04 -48.22 -8.25
CA ARG A 695 -4.50 -48.02 -8.35
C ARG A 695 -4.92 -46.59 -8.01
N ASP A 696 -5.53 -45.91 -8.97
CA ASP A 696 -6.19 -44.61 -8.81
C ASP A 696 -7.68 -44.72 -9.22
N PRO A 697 -8.65 -44.38 -8.35
CA PRO A 697 -8.49 -44.04 -6.94
C PRO A 697 -8.13 -45.27 -6.07
N CYS A 698 -7.39 -45.04 -4.98
CA CYS A 698 -7.07 -46.12 -4.03
C CYS A 698 -8.35 -46.65 -3.34
N PRO A 699 -8.56 -47.99 -3.21
CA PRO A 699 -9.87 -48.50 -2.78
C PRO A 699 -10.11 -48.35 -1.26
N SER A 700 -10.83 -47.29 -0.87
CA SER A 700 -10.85 -46.75 0.51
C SER A 700 -11.55 -47.56 1.61
N ARG A 701 -12.07 -48.77 1.33
CA ARG A 701 -12.92 -49.53 2.29
C ARG A 701 -12.68 -51.05 2.38
N TYR A 702 -11.67 -51.59 1.70
CA TYR A 702 -11.35 -53.02 1.78
C TYR A 702 -10.10 -53.25 2.63
N LYS A 703 -10.09 -54.30 3.48
CA LYS A 703 -8.90 -54.65 4.28
C LYS A 703 -7.88 -55.32 3.36
N PHE A 704 -6.86 -54.59 2.93
CA PHE A 704 -5.83 -55.14 2.04
C PHE A 704 -4.69 -55.81 2.80
N THR A 705 -4.27 -55.26 3.94
CA THR A 705 -3.12 -55.76 4.70
C THR A 705 -3.56 -56.46 5.97
N ARG A 706 -2.77 -57.42 6.47
CA ARG A 706 -3.01 -58.06 7.76
C ARG A 706 -2.97 -57.04 8.91
N PHE A 707 -2.10 -56.04 8.77
CA PHE A 707 -1.78 -55.02 9.76
C PHE A 707 -2.80 -53.88 9.90
N GLU A 708 -3.72 -53.70 8.94
CA GLU A 708 -4.66 -52.55 8.96
C GLU A 708 -5.55 -52.47 10.21
N HIS A 709 -5.77 -53.59 10.91
CA HIS A 709 -6.50 -53.60 12.18
C HIS A 709 -5.85 -52.72 13.25
N TYR A 710 -4.51 -52.67 13.33
CA TYR A 710 -3.78 -51.86 14.32
C TYR A 710 -3.94 -50.35 14.07
N PHE A 711 -4.15 -49.94 12.82
CA PHE A 711 -4.43 -48.55 12.46
C PHE A 711 -5.90 -48.20 12.68
N ARG A 712 -6.82 -49.07 12.25
CA ARG A 712 -8.28 -48.85 12.42
C ARG A 712 -8.72 -48.84 13.89
N SER A 713 -8.12 -49.65 14.76
CA SER A 713 -8.43 -49.64 16.20
C SER A 713 -8.14 -48.27 16.83
N LYS A 714 -7.09 -47.58 16.36
CA LYS A 714 -6.72 -46.21 16.76
C LYS A 714 -7.30 -45.11 15.85
N GLN A 715 -8.30 -45.43 15.03
CA GLN A 715 -8.99 -44.49 14.12
C GLN A 715 -8.08 -43.83 13.06
N PHE A 716 -7.08 -44.55 12.55
CA PHE A 716 -6.26 -44.15 11.41
C PHE A 716 -6.66 -44.94 10.15
N PHE A 717 -7.07 -44.27 9.08
CA PHE A 717 -7.48 -44.89 7.82
C PHE A 717 -6.40 -44.63 6.75
N CYS A 718 -5.49 -45.58 6.59
CA CYS A 718 -4.35 -45.47 5.69
C CYS A 718 -4.73 -45.66 4.22
N ASP A 719 -4.19 -44.81 3.35
CA ASP A 719 -4.08 -45.04 1.91
C ASP A 719 -2.86 -45.95 1.68
N TRP A 720 -3.10 -47.25 1.50
CA TRP A 720 -2.03 -48.21 1.25
C TRP A 720 -1.39 -48.10 -0.13
N CYS A 721 -2.06 -47.49 -1.11
CA CYS A 721 -1.47 -47.24 -2.42
C CYS A 721 -0.36 -46.18 -2.33
N SER A 722 -0.46 -45.27 -1.36
CA SER A 722 0.56 -44.26 -1.04
C SER A 722 1.75 -44.78 -0.21
N PHE A 723 1.71 -46.02 0.31
CA PHE A 723 2.73 -46.57 1.21
C PHE A 723 4.05 -46.83 0.46
N LYS A 724 5.16 -46.32 1.01
CA LYS A 724 6.51 -46.48 0.46
C LYS A 724 7.55 -46.63 1.57
N MET A 725 8.44 -47.61 1.42
CA MET A 725 9.68 -47.68 2.18
C MET A 725 10.79 -46.90 1.45
N ILE A 726 11.52 -46.04 2.16
CA ILE A 726 12.56 -45.16 1.61
C ILE A 726 13.87 -45.44 2.34
N LYS A 727 14.91 -45.80 1.60
CA LYS A 727 16.25 -46.10 2.14
C LYS A 727 17.29 -45.28 1.39
N GLU A 728 17.69 -44.15 1.95
CA GLU A 728 18.74 -43.30 1.39
C GLU A 728 19.33 -42.38 2.47
N PRO A 729 20.66 -42.23 2.56
CA PRO A 729 21.28 -41.32 3.51
C PRO A 729 21.17 -39.88 2.99
N ILE A 730 20.16 -39.13 3.44
CA ILE A 730 20.00 -37.72 3.08
C ILE A 730 21.05 -36.85 3.81
N VAL A 731 22.27 -36.89 3.29
CA VAL A 731 23.28 -35.86 3.58
C VAL A 731 23.03 -34.70 2.62
N TYR A 732 22.64 -33.54 3.13
CA TYR A 732 22.58 -32.31 2.35
C TYR A 732 24.01 -31.81 2.06
N GLN A 733 24.75 -32.51 1.19
CA GLN A 733 26.02 -32.02 0.64
C GLN A 733 25.72 -31.05 -0.50
N ILE A 734 26.14 -29.80 -0.31
CA ILE A 734 26.25 -28.84 -1.41
C ILE A 734 27.46 -29.28 -2.24
N VAL A 735 27.23 -29.77 -3.45
CA VAL A 735 28.28 -30.15 -4.40
C VAL A 735 28.43 -29.04 -5.42
N ASP A 736 29.34 -28.11 -5.14
CA ASP A 736 29.81 -27.12 -6.12
C ASP A 736 30.70 -27.83 -7.15
N ASN A 737 30.13 -28.14 -8.33
CA ASN A 737 30.84 -28.80 -9.42
C ASN A 737 31.13 -27.82 -10.58
N GLU A 738 32.35 -27.30 -10.60
CA GLU A 738 32.98 -26.86 -11.85
C GLU A 738 33.64 -28.06 -12.56
N ASN A 739 33.69 -28.00 -13.90
CA ASN A 739 34.48 -28.87 -14.81
C ASN A 739 33.93 -30.28 -15.18
N ASN A 740 33.31 -30.34 -16.37
CA ASN A 740 33.58 -31.28 -17.48
C ASN A 740 34.23 -32.65 -17.17
N ASN A 741 33.49 -33.77 -17.33
CA ASN A 741 33.51 -34.57 -18.58
C ASN A 741 32.67 -35.87 -18.52
N THR A 742 32.45 -36.43 -19.71
CA THR A 742 31.79 -37.70 -20.09
C THR A 742 31.86 -38.89 -19.12
N GLU A 743 30.73 -39.54 -18.85
CA GLU A 743 30.33 -40.82 -19.50
C GLU A 743 28.83 -41.14 -19.30
N GLN A 744 28.30 -42.18 -19.96
CA GLN A 744 26.86 -42.51 -19.99
C GLN A 744 26.51 -43.76 -19.16
N MET A 745 25.41 -43.73 -18.40
CA MET A 745 24.60 -44.92 -18.16
C MET A 745 23.15 -44.57 -17.79
N GLU A 746 22.18 -45.32 -18.31
CA GLU A 746 20.74 -45.04 -18.16
C GLU A 746 20.11 -45.79 -16.97
N THR A 747 19.31 -45.11 -16.14
CA THR A 747 18.27 -45.73 -15.30
C THR A 747 17.06 -44.80 -15.14
N LEU A 748 15.91 -45.36 -14.74
CA LEU A 748 14.58 -44.77 -14.95
C LEU A 748 14.33 -43.47 -14.17
N SER A 749 13.78 -42.47 -14.87
CA SER A 749 13.30 -41.21 -14.29
C SER A 749 11.88 -41.33 -13.71
N VAL A 750 11.72 -41.12 -12.40
CA VAL A 750 10.42 -40.76 -11.81
C VAL A 750 10.29 -39.25 -11.83
N ILE A 751 9.41 -38.73 -12.69
CA ILE A 751 9.26 -37.30 -12.92
C ILE A 751 8.52 -36.64 -11.74
N MET A 752 9.25 -35.88 -10.93
CA MET A 752 8.70 -34.74 -10.19
C MET A 752 9.21 -33.43 -10.84
N PRO A 753 8.42 -32.33 -10.82
CA PRO A 753 8.78 -31.10 -11.50
C PRO A 753 9.98 -30.43 -10.79
N ILE A 754 11.16 -30.54 -11.40
CA ILE A 754 12.36 -29.83 -10.97
C ILE A 754 12.12 -28.33 -11.13
N TRP A 755 11.84 -27.64 -10.02
CA TRP A 755 12.05 -26.20 -9.95
C TRP A 755 13.58 -25.95 -10.00
N PRO A 756 14.06 -24.95 -10.76
CA PRO A 756 15.49 -24.74 -10.93
C PRO A 756 16.14 -24.37 -9.59
N ALA A 757 17.24 -25.06 -9.25
CA ALA A 757 17.94 -24.95 -7.96
C ALA A 757 18.62 -23.60 -7.69
N ASN A 758 18.44 -22.61 -8.57
CA ASN A 758 19.03 -21.27 -8.49
C ASN A 758 18.27 -20.33 -7.52
N PHE A 759 17.36 -20.87 -6.69
CA PHE A 759 16.63 -20.13 -5.65
C PHE A 759 16.71 -20.77 -4.25
N THR A 760 17.38 -21.92 -4.10
CA THR A 760 17.51 -22.64 -2.82
C THR A 760 18.71 -22.23 -1.97
N SER A 761 19.52 -21.28 -2.46
CA SER A 761 20.74 -20.80 -1.78
C SER A 761 20.98 -19.30 -2.01
N ILE A 762 19.96 -18.47 -1.77
CA ILE A 762 20.23 -17.13 -1.23
C ILE A 762 20.73 -17.38 0.21
N PRO A 763 22.00 -17.10 0.56
CA PRO A 763 22.40 -17.14 1.95
C PRO A 763 21.56 -16.11 2.72
N ILE A 764 21.32 -16.32 4.02
CA ILE A 764 20.87 -15.22 4.89
C ILE A 764 22.09 -14.31 5.14
N ALA A 765 22.55 -13.68 4.06
CA ALA A 765 23.23 -12.42 4.10
C ALA A 765 22.25 -11.47 4.77
N VAL A 766 22.50 -11.19 6.05
CA VAL A 766 21.87 -10.09 6.76
C VAL A 766 22.27 -8.84 5.97
N ILE A 767 21.39 -8.41 5.07
CA ILE A 767 21.50 -7.12 4.39
C ILE A 767 21.29 -6.11 5.50
N ASN A 768 22.41 -5.74 6.11
CA ASN A 768 22.45 -4.90 7.29
C ASN A 768 22.18 -3.46 6.82
N TYR A 769 20.90 -3.20 6.54
CA TYR A 769 20.36 -1.86 6.55
C TYR A 769 20.79 -1.27 7.89
N ASN A 770 21.65 -0.25 7.84
CA ASN A 770 22.06 0.50 9.01
C ASN A 770 20.85 1.28 9.54
N TYR A 771 19.93 0.57 10.21
CA TYR A 771 19.10 1.13 11.26
C TYR A 771 20.06 1.81 12.22
N ARG A 772 20.03 3.15 12.22
CA ARG A 772 20.83 3.96 13.13
C ARG A 772 20.51 3.48 14.54
N ASN A 773 21.48 2.85 15.19
CA ASN A 773 21.27 2.22 16.48
C ASN A 773 21.15 3.31 17.55
N TYR A 774 19.94 3.80 17.77
CA TYR A 774 19.66 4.85 18.75
C TYR A 774 20.02 4.45 20.18
N HIS A 775 20.40 3.19 20.44
CA HIS A 775 20.93 2.77 21.74
C HIS A 775 22.20 3.57 22.13
N ASP A 776 23.04 3.92 21.15
CA ASP A 776 24.19 4.80 21.37
C ASP A 776 23.76 6.27 21.51
N ASP A 777 22.90 6.77 20.62
CA ASP A 777 22.36 8.15 20.73
C ASP A 777 21.64 8.39 22.07
N ILE A 778 20.95 7.38 22.63
CA ILE A 778 20.30 7.41 23.95
C ILE A 778 21.34 7.32 25.08
N LEU A 779 22.39 6.50 24.93
CA LEU A 779 23.48 6.44 25.91
C LEU A 779 24.18 7.80 26.04
N TYR A 780 24.51 8.45 24.92
CA TYR A 780 25.17 9.75 24.90
C TYR A 780 24.25 10.93 25.24
N CYS A 781 22.98 10.94 24.80
CA CYS A 781 22.07 12.08 25.01
C CYS A 781 21.20 11.99 26.27
N ILE A 782 21.01 10.81 26.88
CA ILE A 782 20.13 10.62 28.04
C ILE A 782 20.90 10.05 29.22
N TYR A 783 21.51 8.87 29.09
CA TYR A 783 22.12 8.19 30.24
C TYR A 783 23.40 8.87 30.75
N ILE A 784 24.26 9.38 29.87
CA ILE A 784 25.45 10.14 30.28
C ILE A 784 25.08 11.46 30.99
N PRO A 785 24.17 12.31 30.46
CA PRO A 785 23.69 13.49 31.19
C PRO A 785 23.03 13.16 32.54
N ILE A 786 22.22 12.08 32.63
CA ILE A 786 21.66 11.63 33.91
C ILE A 786 22.78 11.18 34.88
N GLY A 787 23.78 10.43 34.40
CA GLY A 787 24.93 10.01 35.19
C GLY A 787 25.77 11.19 35.70
N ILE A 788 26.01 12.20 34.85
CA ILE A 788 26.69 13.44 35.23
C ILE A 788 25.85 14.20 36.28
N CYS A 789 24.54 14.36 36.08
CA CYS A 789 23.65 14.96 37.07
C CYS A 789 23.64 14.19 38.40
N PHE A 790 23.72 12.85 38.37
CA PHE A 790 23.79 12.02 39.57
C PHE A 790 25.13 12.18 40.31
N ILE A 791 26.25 12.23 39.58
CA ILE A 791 27.59 12.52 40.13
C ILE A 791 27.65 13.94 40.70
N VAL A 792 27.12 14.95 40.00
CA VAL A 792 27.02 16.33 40.50
C VAL A 792 26.15 16.38 41.75
N THR A 793 25.04 15.65 41.80
CA THR A 793 24.20 15.54 43.00
C THR A 793 24.94 14.86 44.16
N LEU A 794 25.73 13.80 43.89
CA LEU A 794 26.58 13.13 44.88
C LEU A 794 27.75 13.99 45.38
N LEU A 795 28.27 14.92 44.57
CA LEU A 795 29.30 15.87 44.98
C LEU A 795 28.72 17.08 45.74
N LEU A 796 27.50 17.51 45.38
CA LEU A 796 26.77 18.55 46.10
C LEU A 796 26.13 18.04 47.40
N LEU A 797 25.83 16.74 47.51
CA LEU A 797 25.26 16.12 48.72
C LEU A 797 26.12 16.43 49.97
N PRO A 798 27.45 16.16 49.99
CA PRO A 798 28.32 16.62 51.06
C PRO A 798 28.23 18.12 51.32
N MET A 799 28.31 18.97 50.29
CA MET A 799 28.27 20.44 50.46
C MET A 799 26.92 20.97 50.99
N LEU A 800 25.82 20.27 50.73
CA LEU A 800 24.48 20.56 51.25
C LEU A 800 24.29 20.06 52.70
N PHE A 801 25.01 19.01 53.10
CA PHE A 801 24.95 18.45 54.46
C PHE A 801 26.11 18.88 55.39
N THR A 802 27.15 19.53 54.87
CA THR A 802 28.20 20.21 55.66
C THR A 802 27.91 21.70 55.83
N LYS A 803 26.65 22.06 56.06
CA LYS A 803 26.28 23.42 56.49
C LYS A 803 25.50 23.37 57.79
N ASP A 804 26.22 23.74 58.85
CA ASP A 804 25.74 24.06 60.19
C ASP A 804 24.90 22.99 60.90
N ILE A 805 25.60 22.05 61.58
CA ILE A 805 25.04 21.35 62.74
C ILE A 805 24.97 22.34 63.92
N THR A 806 24.02 23.28 63.84
CA THR A 806 23.60 24.11 64.97
C THR A 806 22.23 23.65 65.44
N THR A 807 22.19 22.89 66.53
CA THR A 807 20.95 22.44 67.17
C THR A 807 20.12 23.65 67.63
N PRO A 808 18.80 23.70 67.33
CA PRO A 808 17.98 24.90 67.53
C PRO A 808 17.54 25.15 68.99
N ASP A 809 18.42 24.85 69.96
CA ASP A 809 18.20 25.01 71.40
C ASP A 809 18.96 26.21 72.00
N THR A 810 19.64 27.03 71.17
CA THR A 810 20.50 28.15 71.62
C THR A 810 20.32 29.45 70.80
N LEU A 811 19.14 29.69 70.21
CA LEU A 811 18.80 30.96 69.55
C LEU A 811 17.84 31.78 70.40
N THR A 812 18.00 33.11 70.39
CA THR A 812 17.19 34.01 71.24
C THR A 812 15.91 34.48 70.53
N GLU A 813 14.87 34.80 71.32
CA GLU A 813 13.55 35.31 70.88
C GLU A 813 13.57 36.33 69.70
N PRO A 814 14.48 37.33 69.66
CA PRO A 814 14.53 38.32 68.56
C PRO A 814 14.85 37.73 67.17
N GLU A 815 15.53 36.58 67.12
CA GLU A 815 15.96 35.96 65.86
C GLU A 815 14.87 35.02 65.33
N LEU A 816 14.21 34.29 66.24
CA LEU A 816 13.08 33.43 65.93
C LEU A 816 11.89 34.21 65.34
N THR A 817 11.66 35.43 65.85
CA THR A 817 10.63 36.35 65.32
C THR A 817 10.99 36.90 63.93
N LYS A 818 12.28 37.12 63.64
CA LYS A 818 12.76 37.54 62.31
C LYS A 818 12.67 36.42 61.26
N TYR A 819 12.86 35.16 61.66
CA TYR A 819 12.65 34.00 60.79
C TYR A 819 11.15 33.82 60.45
N ARG A 820 10.29 33.91 61.46
CA ARG A 820 8.83 33.80 61.31
C ARG A 820 8.19 34.93 60.49
N SER A 821 8.81 36.12 60.43
CA SER A 821 8.30 37.21 59.58
C SER A 821 8.65 36.99 58.09
N LEU A 822 9.85 36.50 57.79
CA LEU A 822 10.26 36.06 56.45
C LEU A 822 9.36 34.94 55.91
N GLU A 823 9.11 33.91 56.72
CA GLU A 823 8.27 32.76 56.36
C GLU A 823 6.82 33.18 56.00
N ARG A 824 6.25 34.11 56.77
CA ARG A 824 4.93 34.71 56.48
C ARG A 824 4.94 35.53 55.19
N ALA A 825 5.98 36.34 54.95
CA ALA A 825 6.09 37.12 53.72
C ALA A 825 6.17 36.23 52.47
N THR A 826 6.96 35.13 52.51
CA THR A 826 6.98 34.14 51.43
C THR A 826 5.66 33.40 51.25
N SER A 827 4.89 33.20 52.33
CA SER A 827 3.56 32.57 52.25
C SER A 827 2.53 33.50 51.59
N GLN A 828 2.51 34.78 51.95
CA GLN A 828 1.64 35.78 51.33
C GLN A 828 1.97 36.00 49.83
N LEU A 829 3.25 35.98 49.47
CA LEU A 829 3.68 36.03 48.06
C LEU A 829 3.20 34.81 47.26
N ARG A 830 3.14 33.61 47.87
CA ARG A 830 2.53 32.43 47.23
C ARG A 830 1.02 32.57 47.07
N GLU A 831 0.29 33.04 48.08
CA GLU A 831 -1.15 33.30 47.93
C GLU A 831 -1.46 34.30 46.80
N LEU A 832 -0.69 35.39 46.71
CA LEU A 832 -0.81 36.39 45.64
C LEU A 832 -0.51 35.81 44.26
N SER A 833 0.43 34.85 44.14
CA SER A 833 0.70 34.16 42.88
C SER A 833 -0.43 33.24 42.42
N HIS A 834 -1.24 32.70 43.35
CA HIS A 834 -2.38 31.83 43.04
C HIS A 834 -3.71 32.58 42.84
N ASN A 835 -3.84 33.83 43.29
CA ASN A 835 -5.03 34.67 43.05
C ASN A 835 -4.66 36.16 42.89
N PRO A 836 -4.35 36.63 41.65
CA PRO A 836 -3.85 37.98 41.40
C PRO A 836 -4.84 39.14 41.67
N THR A 837 -6.12 38.87 41.96
CA THR A 837 -7.20 39.88 42.03
C THR A 837 -7.51 40.38 43.44
N LYS A 838 -6.82 39.90 44.49
CA LYS A 838 -6.99 40.40 45.86
C LYS A 838 -6.00 41.53 46.19
N SER A 839 -6.42 42.78 46.00
CA SER A 839 -5.69 43.94 46.55
C SER A 839 -5.84 44.02 48.07
N PRO A 840 -4.77 44.24 48.86
CA PRO A 840 -4.85 44.34 50.31
C PRO A 840 -5.37 45.73 50.75
N LEU A 841 -6.69 45.91 50.76
CA LEU A 841 -7.35 47.10 51.30
C LEU A 841 -8.47 46.72 52.27
N ASN A 842 -8.48 47.41 53.42
CA ASN A 842 -9.50 47.37 54.47
C ASN A 842 -9.78 46.00 55.12
N HIS A 843 -9.21 45.75 56.31
CA HIS A 843 -10.02 45.43 57.50
C HIS A 843 -9.19 45.39 58.80
N THR A 844 -9.17 46.51 59.54
CA THR A 844 -9.10 46.52 61.01
C THR A 844 -9.67 47.82 61.55
N LYS A 845 -10.84 47.76 62.19
CA LYS A 845 -11.30 48.84 63.08
C LYS A 845 -10.59 48.67 64.41
N ILE A 846 -9.75 49.62 64.82
CA ILE A 846 -9.23 49.70 66.20
C ILE A 846 -9.32 51.16 66.66
N SER A 847 -9.86 51.38 67.85
CA SER A 847 -10.01 52.67 68.52
C SER A 847 -10.40 52.43 69.98
N PRO A 848 -9.88 53.19 70.97
CA PRO A 848 -8.63 53.96 70.95
C PRO A 848 -7.78 53.87 72.24
N GLN A 849 -6.58 54.46 72.18
CA GLN A 849 -5.83 55.08 73.30
C GLN A 849 -5.21 54.18 74.42
N PRO A 850 -4.27 54.72 75.25
CA PRO A 850 -3.60 56.03 75.18
C PRO A 850 -2.05 56.01 75.21
N SER A 851 -1.46 57.18 74.90
CA SER A 851 -0.12 57.66 75.31
C SER A 851 1.12 57.00 74.65
N ILE A 852 2.27 57.68 74.45
CA ILE A 852 2.70 59.04 74.87
C ILE A 852 3.69 59.65 73.82
N LEU A 853 3.80 60.99 73.75
CA LEU A 853 4.89 61.91 73.32
C LEU A 853 6.08 61.39 72.44
N THR A 854 6.71 62.07 71.47
CA THR A 854 6.71 63.48 70.96
C THR A 854 7.70 63.67 69.76
N ILE A 855 7.57 64.74 68.93
CA ILE A 855 8.64 65.65 68.39
C ILE A 855 9.83 65.02 67.57
N GLU A 856 10.29 65.47 66.39
CA GLU A 856 10.06 66.71 65.60
C GLU A 856 10.51 66.63 64.10
N ASN A 857 10.20 67.69 63.33
CA ASN A 857 10.95 68.33 62.21
C ASN A 857 11.41 67.60 60.91
N LYS A 858 10.64 67.91 59.86
CA LYS A 858 10.97 68.23 58.43
C LYS A 858 12.06 69.34 58.25
N PRO A 859 12.47 69.77 57.01
CA PRO A 859 12.32 69.25 55.62
C PRO A 859 13.70 69.08 54.90
N GLU A 860 14.12 69.37 53.64
CA GLU A 860 13.72 70.00 52.32
C GLU A 860 14.36 69.15 51.15
N VAL A 861 14.01 69.19 49.84
CA VAL A 861 14.26 70.15 48.69
C VAL A 861 15.76 70.51 48.48
N THR A 862 16.39 70.58 47.28
CA THR A 862 16.07 70.54 45.81
C THR A 862 16.37 69.19 45.10
N LYS A 863 16.21 68.88 43.79
CA LYS A 863 15.79 69.54 42.50
C LYS A 863 16.91 69.97 41.48
N GLU A 864 16.69 69.68 40.18
CA GLU A 864 17.44 70.07 38.93
C GLU A 864 18.87 69.47 38.73
N SER A 865 19.51 69.41 37.55
CA SER A 865 19.21 68.94 36.15
C SER A 865 20.15 69.65 35.15
N HIS A 866 20.92 68.94 34.30
CA HIS A 866 21.36 69.38 32.96
C HIS A 866 22.18 68.29 32.20
N SER A 867 22.80 68.64 31.05
CA SER A 867 22.95 67.74 29.89
C SER A 867 24.18 67.97 28.98
N TYR A 868 24.33 67.11 27.95
CA TYR A 868 25.11 67.21 26.69
C TYR A 868 26.60 66.79 26.62
N SER A 869 26.94 66.28 25.41
CA SER A 869 28.26 66.29 24.72
C SER A 869 29.31 65.23 25.17
N THR A 870 30.25 64.72 24.34
CA THR A 870 30.34 64.57 22.86
C THR A 870 31.36 63.45 22.47
N LEU A 871 31.39 63.05 21.19
CA LEU A 871 32.42 62.20 20.55
C LEU A 871 33.83 62.83 20.55
N PRO A 872 34.91 62.02 20.39
CA PRO A 872 35.58 61.93 19.07
C PRO A 872 36.09 60.51 18.65
N ARG A 873 36.59 60.41 17.41
CA ARG A 873 37.37 59.28 16.81
C ARG A 873 38.83 59.29 17.37
N ALA A 874 39.79 58.38 17.09
CA ALA A 874 40.08 57.48 15.96
C ALA A 874 41.17 56.41 16.38
N GLU A 875 41.83 55.54 15.58
CA GLU A 875 41.79 55.17 14.14
C GLU A 875 42.49 53.79 13.80
N HIS A 876 42.52 53.45 12.50
CA HIS A 876 43.37 52.53 11.71
C HIS A 876 44.27 51.40 12.30
N ARG A 877 44.10 50.19 11.71
CA ARG A 877 45.14 49.55 10.86
C ARG A 877 44.53 48.65 9.75
N LYS A 878 45.35 48.02 8.87
CA LYS A 878 44.98 47.46 7.54
C LYS A 878 45.86 46.26 7.11
N GLN A 879 45.47 45.56 6.03
CA GLN A 879 46.18 44.50 5.25
C GLN A 879 46.32 43.12 5.96
N SER A 880 46.45 41.94 5.31
CA SER A 880 46.49 41.47 3.88
C SER A 880 45.87 40.04 3.80
N VAL A 881 45.18 39.50 2.77
CA VAL A 881 45.44 39.26 1.31
C VAL A 881 46.35 38.03 1.02
N VAL A 882 46.09 37.30 -0.10
CA VAL A 882 46.69 36.00 -0.57
C VAL A 882 46.05 34.77 0.13
N SER A 883 45.37 33.77 -0.47
CA SER A 883 45.49 32.95 -1.71
C SER A 883 46.57 31.84 -1.64
N GLU A 884 46.60 30.73 -2.38
CA GLU A 884 45.81 30.21 -3.52
C GLU A 884 46.00 28.67 -3.66
N ARG A 885 44.93 27.91 -3.93
CA ARG A 885 44.84 26.79 -4.92
C ARG A 885 43.53 26.00 -4.81
#